data_AF-A0A1H7LYX4-F1
#
_entry.id   AF-A0A1H7LYX4-F1
#
_cell.length_a   1.000
_cell.length_b   1.000
_cell.length_c   1.000
_cell.angle_alpha   90.00
_cell.angle_beta   90.00
_cell.angle_gamma   90.00
#
_symmetry.space_group_name_H-M   'P 1'
#
loop_
_entity.id
_entity.type
_entity.pdbx_description
1 polymer ?
#
loop_
_entity_poly.entity_id
_entity_poly.type
_entity_poly.pdbx_seq_one_letter_code
_entity_poly.pdbx_strand_id
1 'polypeptide(L)'
;MSGDTLRNWRYTLRHDLPASFVVFLVAVPFALGIAMASGAPLGAGLISAVVGGIVASALGGSAVQVSGPAAGLTLVIADLVQTYGWRATCMVTLLAGVVQLVLGVFRAARAALAVSPAVVHGMLAAVGVIIGLAQLHVVLGGKPQQSAVANLAELPGQIAGLEGHKVAVGLLTIGVLIVWSRLPKPARAVPAPLAALLVAAGTAWAFGWDVTRVDLSKAFGDWAFPVLPHGDWHLIVGAVLLVALLASVESLLCCAATDGMHGGSRADLDQELSGQGVANMVSGALGGLPVAGGIVRSTANVHAGGRSRWSAILHGVWVLVFALGFGWAIRLIPLEALAALLVFIGVQMVNLGHVKKVHGHGEVPVYVVTMAGVILLGLGEGVLAGLALAVLLALRRLTGVTVQKREEPDGRVHVTISGSLTFLGVPRLTSELRAIRTGAAVDLDLNIDFMDNAAFEAIHSWRLDHERLGGSVDIDELHDEWYALAASGNRMFPAKSPPKAPDRSWLPWAHRRHRPARRTVVGGNGSSTEVECRLTAGAHEYHRRTAPLVRPIFSELARKQQPSHLFITCADSRIMPSLITSSGPGDLFTVRNIGNLVPRRGTEPHDDSVVAAIEYATQVLGVRTITVCGHSGCGAMAGILSGGVRAGSMPGLRRWLRHGNHSLARFIETEGDRLHSGALDVLCRVNVQQQLENLRTYRKVDEQVRAGKLELVGLYFDIASARVHLVPPLSSRSRPSPTAFSVADGGATAS
;
A
#
# COMPACT_ATOMS: atom_id res chain seq x y z
N MET A 1 18.00 -32.31 26.76
CA MET A 1 17.85 -31.30 25.69
C MET A 1 16.36 -31.09 25.45
N SER A 2 15.86 -29.85 25.55
CA SER A 2 14.44 -29.52 25.36
C SER A 2 13.96 -29.91 23.95
N GLY A 3 12.71 -30.36 23.81
CA GLY A 3 12.11 -30.74 22.52
C GLY A 3 12.18 -29.65 21.44
N ASP A 4 12.24 -28.38 21.82
CA ASP A 4 12.41 -27.26 20.88
C ASP A 4 13.83 -27.14 20.33
N THR A 5 14.86 -27.45 21.13
CA THR A 5 16.25 -27.49 20.62
C THR A 5 16.44 -28.60 19.59
N LEU A 6 15.91 -29.80 19.83
CA LEU A 6 16.00 -30.93 18.88
C LEU A 6 15.21 -30.68 17.58
N ARG A 7 14.07 -29.98 17.66
CA ARG A 7 13.29 -29.56 16.48
C ARG A 7 14.05 -28.53 15.64
N ASN A 8 14.73 -27.58 16.29
CA ASN A 8 15.58 -26.59 15.62
C ASN A 8 16.81 -27.21 14.94
N TRP A 9 17.51 -28.17 15.57
CA TRP A 9 18.67 -28.83 14.97
C TRP A 9 18.32 -29.65 13.71
N ARG A 10 17.23 -30.42 13.76
CA ARG A 10 16.74 -31.15 12.58
C ARG A 10 16.31 -30.21 11.45
N TYR A 11 15.75 -29.06 11.80
CA TYR A 11 15.36 -28.03 10.84
C TYR A 11 16.58 -27.41 10.15
N THR A 12 17.61 -27.01 10.91
CA THR A 12 18.86 -26.45 10.38
C THR A 12 19.61 -27.46 9.49
N LEU A 13 19.70 -28.72 9.91
CA LEU A 13 20.36 -29.78 9.12
C LEU A 13 19.65 -30.06 7.80
N ARG A 14 18.32 -29.97 7.76
CA ARG A 14 17.52 -30.27 6.56
C ARG A 14 17.51 -29.13 5.54
N HIS A 15 17.52 -27.88 6.01
CA HIS A 15 17.28 -26.71 5.17
C HIS A 15 18.50 -25.80 5.05
N ASP A 16 19.10 -25.43 6.18
CA ASP A 16 20.16 -24.41 6.21
C ASP A 16 21.55 -25.00 5.87
N LEU A 17 21.84 -26.24 6.26
CA LEU A 17 23.14 -26.85 5.94
C LEU A 17 23.34 -27.04 4.42
N PRO A 18 22.41 -27.64 3.66
CA PRO A 18 22.57 -27.75 2.20
C PRO A 18 22.60 -26.37 1.52
N ALA A 19 21.76 -25.44 1.97
CA ALA A 19 21.72 -24.08 1.43
C ALA A 19 23.04 -23.33 1.67
N SER A 20 23.62 -23.45 2.87
CA SER A 20 24.92 -22.84 3.21
C SER A 20 26.05 -23.31 2.29
N PHE A 21 26.02 -24.58 1.89
CA PHE A 21 27.01 -25.16 0.99
C PHE A 21 26.85 -24.60 -0.43
N VAL A 22 25.62 -24.54 -0.96
CA VAL A 22 25.34 -23.93 -2.27
C VAL A 22 25.81 -22.47 -2.31
N VAL A 23 25.48 -21.69 -1.28
CA VAL A 23 25.88 -20.28 -1.16
C VAL A 23 27.40 -20.13 -1.07
N PHE A 24 28.07 -20.97 -0.28
CA PHE A 24 29.53 -21.04 -0.19
C PHE A 24 30.21 -21.23 -1.55
N LEU A 25 29.74 -22.21 -2.33
CA LEU A 25 30.30 -22.50 -3.65
C LEU A 25 30.12 -21.34 -4.65
N VAL A 26 29.08 -20.52 -4.49
CA VAL A 26 28.86 -19.31 -5.31
C VAL A 26 29.69 -18.12 -4.81
N ALA A 27 29.83 -18.00 -3.49
CA ALA A 27 30.39 -16.81 -2.85
C ALA A 27 31.92 -16.71 -2.96
N VAL A 28 32.66 -17.82 -2.91
CA VAL A 28 34.13 -17.79 -3.00
C VAL A 28 34.62 -17.21 -4.34
N PRO A 29 34.18 -17.71 -5.51
CA PRO A 29 34.52 -17.11 -6.81
C PRO A 29 34.16 -15.63 -6.89
N PHE A 30 32.98 -15.29 -6.40
CA PHE A 30 32.46 -13.94 -6.46
C PHE A 30 33.26 -12.96 -5.59
N ALA A 31 33.65 -13.38 -4.38
CA ALA A 31 34.45 -12.59 -3.47
C ALA A 31 35.85 -12.29 -4.03
N LEU A 32 36.50 -13.28 -4.64
CA LEU A 32 37.79 -13.11 -5.32
C LEU A 32 37.67 -12.17 -6.51
N GLY A 33 36.60 -12.31 -7.30
CA GLY A 33 36.32 -11.44 -8.43
C GLY A 33 36.12 -9.97 -8.02
N ILE A 34 35.33 -9.70 -6.97
CA ILE A 34 35.13 -8.33 -6.49
C ILE A 34 36.44 -7.73 -5.96
N ALA A 35 37.26 -8.50 -5.24
CA ALA A 35 38.56 -8.02 -4.76
C ALA A 35 39.47 -7.62 -5.93
N MET A 36 39.55 -8.47 -6.95
CA MET A 36 40.29 -8.18 -8.18
C MET A 36 39.77 -6.92 -8.88
N ALA A 37 38.45 -6.79 -9.04
CA ALA A 37 37.83 -5.64 -9.69
C ALA A 37 37.97 -4.33 -8.89
N SER A 38 38.11 -4.43 -7.57
CA SER A 38 38.32 -3.27 -6.68
C SER A 38 39.80 -2.88 -6.55
N GLY A 39 40.72 -3.58 -7.22
CA GLY A 39 42.17 -3.39 -7.04
C GLY A 39 42.67 -3.76 -5.63
N ALA A 40 41.88 -4.51 -4.87
CA ALA A 40 42.19 -4.91 -3.50
C ALA A 40 42.95 -6.25 -3.46
N PRO A 41 43.69 -6.54 -2.38
CA PRO A 41 44.25 -7.87 -2.17
C PRO A 41 43.15 -8.94 -2.22
N LEU A 42 43.40 -10.05 -2.92
CA LEU A 42 42.38 -11.11 -3.09
C LEU A 42 41.89 -11.69 -1.76
N GLY A 43 42.76 -11.75 -0.75
CA GLY A 43 42.42 -12.14 0.62
C GLY A 43 41.33 -11.26 1.25
N ALA A 44 41.25 -9.97 0.90
CA ALA A 44 40.25 -9.05 1.42
C ALA A 44 38.82 -9.42 1.02
N GLY A 45 38.66 -10.05 -0.15
CA GLY A 45 37.39 -10.62 -0.60
C GLY A 45 36.96 -11.79 0.29
N LEU A 46 37.88 -12.68 0.61
CA LEU A 46 37.59 -13.82 1.50
C LEU A 46 37.29 -13.36 2.92
N ILE A 47 38.05 -12.40 3.45
CA ILE A 47 37.83 -11.81 4.79
C ILE A 47 36.42 -11.19 4.87
N SER A 48 36.04 -10.37 3.91
CA SER A 48 34.71 -9.75 3.89
C SER A 48 33.59 -10.77 3.71
N ALA A 49 33.81 -11.87 2.99
CA ALA A 49 32.84 -12.96 2.87
C ALA A 49 32.67 -13.73 4.19
N VAL A 50 33.76 -13.99 4.92
CA VAL A 50 33.72 -14.60 6.26
C VAL A 50 33.00 -13.67 7.24
N VAL A 51 33.40 -12.41 7.31
CA VAL A 51 32.82 -11.42 8.23
C VAL A 51 31.35 -11.16 7.90
N GLY A 52 31.00 -11.02 6.62
CA GLY A 52 29.62 -10.86 6.19
C GLY A 52 28.74 -12.07 6.50
N GLY A 53 29.24 -13.29 6.27
CA GLY A 53 28.50 -14.51 6.59
C GLY A 53 28.32 -14.73 8.09
N ILE A 54 29.34 -14.44 8.90
CA ILE A 54 29.30 -14.70 10.36
C ILE A 54 28.73 -13.50 11.12
N VAL A 55 29.37 -12.34 11.03
CA VAL A 55 29.06 -11.17 11.87
C VAL A 55 27.76 -10.52 11.43
N ALA A 56 27.61 -10.22 10.13
CA ALA A 56 26.42 -9.54 9.66
C ALA A 56 25.16 -10.41 9.85
N SER A 57 25.25 -11.73 9.61
CA SER A 57 24.10 -12.63 9.80
C SER A 57 23.82 -13.00 11.27
N ALA A 58 24.82 -12.94 12.15
CA ALA A 58 24.59 -13.13 13.59
C ALA A 58 23.84 -11.94 14.21
N LEU A 59 24.24 -10.72 13.82
CA LEU A 59 23.74 -9.47 14.41
C LEU A 59 22.62 -8.80 13.61
N GLY A 60 22.49 -9.13 12.32
CA GLY A 60 21.51 -8.57 11.39
C GLY A 60 20.07 -9.00 11.68
N GLY A 61 19.14 -8.28 11.08
CA GLY A 61 17.70 -8.42 11.26
C GLY A 61 17.05 -9.38 10.27
N SER A 62 17.73 -9.74 9.18
CA SER A 62 17.21 -10.70 8.20
C SER A 62 17.55 -12.15 8.53
N ALA A 63 16.58 -13.04 8.32
CA ALA A 63 16.76 -14.47 8.52
C ALA A 63 17.45 -15.19 7.35
N VAL A 64 17.40 -14.65 6.13
CA VAL A 64 17.87 -15.36 4.92
C VAL A 64 18.92 -14.59 4.12
N GLN A 65 19.13 -13.31 4.46
CA GLN A 65 20.11 -12.49 3.75
C GLN A 65 21.53 -13.00 3.98
N VAL A 66 22.29 -13.06 2.90
CA VAL A 66 23.71 -13.42 2.92
C VAL A 66 24.53 -12.19 2.55
N SER A 67 25.33 -11.74 3.51
CA SER A 67 26.20 -10.58 3.35
C SER A 67 27.61 -11.02 2.99
N GLY A 68 28.34 -10.14 2.31
CA GLY A 68 29.73 -10.37 1.91
C GLY A 68 30.25 -9.15 1.16
N PRO A 69 31.34 -9.26 0.39
CA PRO A 69 31.88 -8.12 -0.35
C PRO A 69 30.78 -7.46 -1.21
N ALA A 70 30.68 -6.14 -1.08
CA ALA A 70 29.65 -5.32 -1.71
C ALA A 70 30.02 -5.04 -3.17
N ALA A 71 29.24 -5.60 -4.10
CA ALA A 71 29.52 -5.47 -5.53
C ALA A 71 29.28 -4.04 -6.03
N GLY A 72 28.25 -3.36 -5.51
CA GLY A 72 27.94 -1.98 -5.84
C GLY A 72 29.06 -1.00 -5.48
N LEU A 73 29.90 -1.34 -4.50
CA LEU A 73 31.00 -0.50 -4.03
C LEU A 73 32.33 -0.70 -4.76
N THR A 74 32.42 -1.66 -5.67
CA THR A 74 33.68 -2.04 -6.35
C THR A 74 34.46 -0.84 -6.91
N LEU A 75 33.77 0.09 -7.58
CA LEU A 75 34.42 1.26 -8.20
C LEU A 75 34.84 2.31 -7.19
N VAL A 76 34.00 2.56 -6.17
CA VAL A 76 34.34 3.49 -5.08
C VAL A 76 35.57 2.98 -4.35
N ILE A 77 35.66 1.66 -4.12
CA ILE A 77 36.83 1.07 -3.49
C ILE A 77 38.05 1.12 -4.39
N ALA A 78 37.91 0.84 -5.69
CA ALA A 78 39.01 0.98 -6.64
C ALA A 78 39.60 2.41 -6.63
N ASP A 79 38.74 3.42 -6.62
CA ASP A 79 39.13 4.83 -6.51
C ASP A 79 39.85 5.12 -5.18
N LEU A 80 39.24 4.77 -4.04
CA LEU A 80 39.83 4.98 -2.71
C LEU A 80 41.18 4.27 -2.55
N VAL A 81 41.35 3.08 -3.13
CA VAL A 81 42.62 2.35 -3.12
C VAL A 81 43.68 3.07 -3.94
N GLN A 82 43.32 3.66 -5.08
CA GLN A 82 44.26 4.46 -5.86
C GLN A 82 44.62 5.78 -5.17
N THR A 83 43.64 6.44 -4.54
CA THR A 83 43.84 7.76 -3.91
C THR A 83 44.54 7.67 -2.56
N TYR A 84 44.09 6.78 -1.67
CA TYR A 84 44.52 6.73 -0.26
C TYR A 84 45.33 5.46 0.06
N GLY A 85 45.30 4.45 -0.81
CA GLY A 85 45.91 3.15 -0.56
C GLY A 85 45.01 2.20 0.24
N TRP A 86 45.26 0.89 0.08
CA TRP A 86 44.42 -0.17 0.64
C TRP A 86 44.15 -0.05 2.15
N ARG A 87 45.21 0.20 2.95
CA ARG A 87 45.09 0.28 4.42
C ARG A 87 44.25 1.46 4.89
N ALA A 88 44.28 2.57 4.16
CA ALA A 88 43.43 3.72 4.44
C ALA A 88 41.98 3.45 4.00
N THR A 89 41.76 2.77 2.89
CA THR A 89 40.43 2.30 2.46
C THR A 89 39.80 1.35 3.49
N CYS A 90 40.60 0.49 4.14
CA CYS A 90 40.14 -0.32 5.27
C CYS A 90 39.67 0.54 6.46
N MET A 91 40.33 1.65 6.75
CA MET A 91 39.89 2.61 7.77
C MET A 91 38.57 3.29 7.36
N VAL A 92 38.44 3.72 6.10
CA VAL A 92 37.19 4.29 5.57
C VAL A 92 36.03 3.30 5.74
N THR A 93 36.27 2.01 5.46
CA THR A 93 35.29 0.94 5.64
C THR A 93 34.89 0.76 7.11
N LEU A 94 35.86 0.80 8.02
CA LEU A 94 35.61 0.71 9.46
C LEU A 94 34.74 1.89 9.94
N LEU A 95 35.12 3.12 9.58
CA LEU A 95 34.38 4.33 9.94
C LEU A 95 32.98 4.35 9.31
N ALA A 96 32.83 3.83 8.10
CA ALA A 96 31.53 3.66 7.46
C ALA A 96 30.63 2.70 8.28
N GLY A 97 31.21 1.63 8.83
CA GLY A 97 30.53 0.73 9.75
C GLY A 97 30.06 1.41 11.04
N VAL A 98 30.86 2.35 11.59
CA VAL A 98 30.45 3.17 12.74
C VAL A 98 29.23 4.03 12.39
N VAL A 99 29.24 4.70 11.23
CA VAL A 99 28.10 5.50 10.75
C VAL A 99 26.85 4.63 10.60
N GLN A 100 26.97 3.44 10.00
CA GLN A 100 25.85 2.50 9.86
C GLN A 100 25.28 2.06 11.20
N LEU A 101 26.15 1.70 12.16
CA LEU A 101 25.74 1.32 13.50
C LEU A 101 24.96 2.45 14.18
N VAL A 102 25.45 3.69 14.09
CA VAL A 102 24.79 4.89 14.61
C VAL A 102 23.41 5.07 13.97
N LEU A 103 23.31 4.98 12.63
CA LEU A 103 22.04 5.12 11.91
C LEU A 103 21.03 4.02 12.30
N GLY A 104 21.49 2.78 12.50
CA GLY A 104 20.65 1.67 12.93
C GLY A 104 20.12 1.87 14.36
N VAL A 105 20.98 2.30 15.30
CA VAL A 105 20.59 2.59 16.68
C VAL A 105 19.57 3.73 16.76
N PHE A 106 19.72 4.77 15.93
CA PHE A 106 18.76 5.88 15.84
C PHE A 106 17.50 5.57 15.01
N ARG A 107 17.32 4.32 14.56
CA ARG A 107 16.16 3.85 13.79
C ARG A 107 15.93 4.60 12.48
N ALA A 108 17.02 4.94 11.80
CA ALA A 108 17.00 5.69 10.54
C ALA A 108 16.92 4.79 9.29
N ALA A 109 16.89 3.45 9.41
CA ALA A 109 16.97 2.56 8.25
C ALA A 109 15.77 2.70 7.30
N ARG A 110 14.58 3.02 7.84
CA ARG A 110 13.39 3.25 7.02
C ARG A 110 13.53 4.44 6.07
N ALA A 111 14.28 5.48 6.45
CA ALA A 111 14.54 6.61 5.56
C ALA A 111 15.43 6.19 4.37
N ALA A 112 16.35 5.24 4.57
CA ALA A 112 17.21 4.72 3.51
C ALA A 112 16.45 3.87 2.47
N LEU A 113 15.23 3.40 2.77
CA LEU A 113 14.34 2.78 1.79
C LEU A 113 13.59 3.79 0.90
N ALA A 114 13.63 5.09 1.20
CA ALA A 114 12.97 6.14 0.41
C ALA A 114 13.73 6.48 -0.89
N VAL A 115 14.33 5.47 -1.54
CA VAL A 115 15.03 5.60 -2.83
C VAL A 115 14.16 4.98 -3.91
N SER A 116 13.94 5.70 -5.02
CA SER A 116 13.19 5.15 -6.16
C SER A 116 13.88 3.86 -6.66
N PRO A 117 13.13 2.76 -6.88
CA PRO A 117 13.67 1.54 -7.48
C PRO A 117 14.37 1.79 -8.83
N ALA A 118 13.96 2.82 -9.57
CA ALA A 118 14.60 3.20 -10.83
C ALA A 118 16.05 3.66 -10.64
N VAL A 119 16.36 4.38 -9.55
CA VAL A 119 17.73 4.81 -9.20
C VAL A 119 18.60 3.57 -8.94
N VAL A 120 18.12 2.66 -8.10
CA VAL A 120 18.83 1.42 -7.75
C VAL A 120 19.10 0.58 -8.99
N HIS A 121 18.09 0.34 -9.82
CA HIS A 121 18.25 -0.46 -11.02
C HIS A 121 19.17 0.21 -12.04
N GLY A 122 19.09 1.54 -12.20
CA GLY A 122 19.99 2.30 -13.07
C GLY A 122 21.44 2.21 -12.61
N MET A 123 21.67 2.31 -11.30
CA MET A 123 22.97 2.12 -10.67
C MET A 123 23.52 0.70 -10.88
N LEU A 124 22.73 -0.34 -10.60
CA LEU A 124 23.15 -1.74 -10.79
C LEU A 124 23.47 -2.03 -12.27
N ALA A 125 22.68 -1.50 -13.20
CA ALA A 125 22.95 -1.64 -14.63
C ALA A 125 24.27 -0.96 -15.02
N ALA A 126 24.53 0.25 -14.53
CA ALA A 126 25.80 0.93 -14.76
C ALA A 126 26.98 0.15 -14.17
N VAL A 127 26.90 -0.29 -12.92
CA VAL A 127 27.95 -1.12 -12.29
C VAL A 127 28.20 -2.39 -13.11
N GLY A 128 27.15 -3.05 -13.59
CA GLY A 128 27.26 -4.22 -14.47
C GLY A 128 28.00 -3.93 -15.77
N VAL A 129 27.70 -2.81 -16.44
CA VAL A 129 28.41 -2.37 -17.64
C VAL A 129 29.88 -2.06 -17.36
N ILE A 130 30.18 -1.33 -16.28
CA ILE A 130 31.54 -0.91 -15.96
C ILE A 130 32.41 -2.13 -15.61
N ILE A 131 31.90 -3.02 -14.75
CA ILE A 131 32.59 -4.27 -14.40
C ILE A 131 32.78 -5.12 -15.67
N GLY A 132 31.73 -5.28 -16.48
CA GLY A 132 31.81 -6.05 -17.72
C GLY A 132 32.89 -5.53 -18.67
N LEU A 133 32.95 -4.22 -18.91
CA LEU A 133 33.96 -3.60 -19.78
C LEU A 133 35.38 -3.72 -19.21
N ALA A 134 35.56 -3.46 -17.91
CA ALA A 134 36.87 -3.56 -17.28
C ALA A 134 37.41 -5.01 -17.33
N GLN A 135 36.57 -5.98 -16.98
CA GLN A 135 37.00 -7.38 -16.92
C GLN A 135 37.14 -8.03 -18.31
N LEU A 136 36.49 -7.48 -19.33
CA LEU A 136 36.71 -7.90 -20.71
C LEU A 136 38.16 -7.69 -21.14
N HIS A 137 38.84 -6.63 -20.69
CA HIS A 137 40.26 -6.43 -20.99
C HIS A 137 41.13 -7.54 -20.42
N VAL A 138 40.84 -8.00 -19.20
CA VAL A 138 41.57 -9.10 -18.55
C VAL A 138 41.35 -10.42 -19.30
N VAL A 139 40.12 -10.68 -19.78
CA VAL A 139 39.83 -11.85 -20.62
C VAL A 139 40.61 -11.82 -21.94
N LEU A 140 40.79 -10.63 -22.52
CA LEU A 140 41.57 -10.43 -23.75
C LEU A 140 43.09 -10.41 -23.53
N GLY A 141 43.56 -10.59 -22.28
CA GLY A 141 44.97 -10.62 -21.90
C GLY A 141 45.58 -9.28 -21.48
N GLY A 142 44.80 -8.20 -21.48
CA GLY A 142 45.22 -6.85 -21.11
C GLY A 142 44.90 -6.47 -19.66
N LYS A 143 44.94 -5.17 -19.38
CA LYS A 143 44.62 -4.58 -18.08
C LYS A 143 43.44 -3.62 -18.18
N PRO A 144 42.59 -3.52 -17.15
CA PRO A 144 41.50 -2.55 -17.14
C PRO A 144 42.00 -1.12 -17.00
N GLN A 145 41.28 -0.18 -17.60
CA GLN A 145 41.52 1.26 -17.47
C GLN A 145 40.73 1.90 -16.33
N GLN A 146 41.08 3.14 -15.98
CA GLN A 146 40.50 3.89 -14.86
C GLN A 146 39.02 4.26 -15.04
N SER A 147 38.54 4.40 -16.28
CA SER A 147 37.14 4.76 -16.55
C SER A 147 36.50 3.84 -17.58
N ALA A 148 35.17 3.74 -17.54
CA ALA A 148 34.41 2.94 -18.49
C ALA A 148 34.59 3.42 -19.94
N VAL A 149 34.70 4.74 -20.12
CA VAL A 149 34.93 5.37 -21.43
C VAL A 149 36.33 5.04 -21.96
N ALA A 150 37.36 5.09 -21.10
CA ALA A 150 38.71 4.71 -21.47
C ALA A 150 38.79 3.22 -21.86
N ASN A 151 38.17 2.35 -21.06
CA ASN A 151 38.04 0.92 -21.40
C ASN A 151 37.36 0.75 -22.78
N LEU A 152 36.26 1.45 -23.05
CA LEU A 152 35.58 1.33 -24.34
C LEU A 152 36.44 1.81 -25.52
N ALA A 153 37.22 2.87 -25.34
CA ALA A 153 38.09 3.43 -26.37
C ALA A 153 39.29 2.53 -26.71
N GLU A 154 39.80 1.78 -25.74
CA GLU A 154 40.98 0.91 -25.91
C GLU A 154 40.63 -0.50 -26.41
N LEU A 155 39.38 -0.92 -26.29
CA LEU A 155 38.91 -2.24 -26.75
C LEU A 155 39.34 -2.61 -28.18
N PRO A 156 39.24 -1.73 -29.20
CA PRO A 156 39.69 -2.08 -30.55
C PRO A 156 41.17 -2.45 -30.62
N GLY A 157 42.03 -1.75 -29.86
CA GLY A 157 43.45 -2.05 -29.76
C GLY A 157 43.70 -3.38 -29.04
N GLN A 158 42.96 -3.64 -27.96
CA GLN A 158 43.06 -4.89 -27.21
C GLN A 158 42.61 -6.11 -28.05
N ILE A 159 41.61 -5.95 -28.91
CA ILE A 159 41.15 -6.99 -29.84
C ILE A 159 42.18 -7.28 -30.94
N ALA A 160 43.06 -6.34 -31.26
CA ALA A 160 44.16 -6.58 -32.20
C ALA A 160 45.34 -7.36 -31.57
N GLY A 161 45.51 -7.28 -30.25
CA GLY A 161 46.60 -7.89 -29.49
C GLY A 161 46.20 -9.10 -28.64
N LEU A 162 45.40 -10.02 -29.19
CA LEU A 162 44.85 -11.14 -28.43
C LEU A 162 45.92 -12.14 -27.97
N GLU A 163 45.90 -12.47 -26.68
CA GLU A 163 46.64 -13.61 -26.16
C GLU A 163 45.80 -14.90 -26.22
N GLY A 164 46.14 -15.81 -27.13
CA GLY A 164 45.32 -16.97 -27.49
C GLY A 164 44.91 -17.87 -26.31
N HIS A 165 45.83 -18.17 -25.38
CA HIS A 165 45.54 -19.04 -24.23
C HIS A 165 44.59 -18.38 -23.22
N LYS A 166 44.83 -17.11 -22.90
CA LYS A 166 44.00 -16.31 -21.98
C LYS A 166 42.57 -16.15 -22.49
N VAL A 167 42.43 -15.81 -23.77
CA VAL A 167 41.14 -15.69 -24.45
C VAL A 167 40.41 -17.03 -24.48
N ALA A 168 41.11 -18.14 -24.78
CA ALA A 168 40.52 -19.47 -24.80
C ALA A 168 39.93 -19.86 -23.44
N VAL A 169 40.64 -19.58 -22.33
CA VAL A 169 40.12 -19.81 -20.98
C VAL A 169 38.90 -18.96 -20.69
N GLY A 170 38.92 -17.68 -21.04
CA GLY A 170 37.78 -16.80 -20.82
C GLY A 170 36.54 -17.23 -21.60
N LEU A 171 36.68 -17.53 -22.89
CA LEU A 171 35.60 -18.04 -23.74
C LEU A 171 35.07 -19.39 -23.26
N LEU A 172 35.96 -20.30 -22.86
CA LEU A 172 35.57 -21.58 -22.27
C LEU A 172 34.74 -21.37 -21.01
N THR A 173 35.17 -20.46 -20.13
CA THR A 173 34.46 -20.14 -18.89
C THR A 173 33.05 -19.62 -19.18
N ILE A 174 32.91 -18.66 -20.10
CA ILE A 174 31.60 -18.13 -20.52
C ILE A 174 30.74 -19.23 -21.16
N GLY A 175 31.32 -20.05 -22.02
CA GLY A 175 30.66 -21.19 -22.66
C GLY A 175 30.10 -22.17 -21.62
N VAL A 176 30.90 -22.54 -20.62
CA VAL A 176 30.47 -23.41 -19.52
C VAL A 176 29.34 -22.73 -18.73
N LEU A 177 29.46 -21.46 -18.35
CA LEU A 177 28.40 -20.74 -17.61
C LEU A 177 27.05 -20.78 -18.34
N ILE A 178 27.06 -20.56 -19.65
CA ILE A 178 25.86 -20.57 -20.49
C ILE A 178 25.29 -21.98 -20.62
N VAL A 179 26.12 -22.99 -20.92
CA VAL A 179 25.67 -24.37 -21.14
C VAL A 179 25.21 -25.02 -19.83
N TRP A 180 25.92 -24.79 -18.73
CA TRP A 180 25.63 -25.39 -17.41
C TRP A 180 24.22 -25.02 -16.91
N SER A 181 23.79 -23.79 -17.19
CA SER A 181 22.44 -23.31 -16.85
C SER A 181 21.31 -24.10 -17.56
N ARG A 182 21.61 -24.76 -18.69
CA ARG A 182 20.66 -25.54 -19.49
C ARG A 182 20.68 -27.04 -19.19
N LEU A 183 21.59 -27.52 -18.35
CA LEU A 183 21.73 -28.94 -18.02
C LEU A 183 20.58 -29.46 -17.12
N PRO A 184 20.29 -30.78 -17.14
CA PRO A 184 19.26 -31.37 -16.30
C PRO A 184 19.56 -31.20 -14.80
N LYS A 185 18.52 -31.21 -13.96
CA LYS A 185 18.57 -30.94 -12.51
C LYS A 185 19.71 -31.66 -11.74
N PRO A 186 20.05 -32.95 -11.97
CA PRO A 186 21.14 -33.60 -11.24
C PRO A 186 22.52 -32.97 -11.48
N ALA A 187 22.80 -32.49 -12.70
CA ALA A 187 24.06 -31.81 -13.01
C ALA A 187 24.15 -30.40 -12.40
N ARG A 188 23.00 -29.76 -12.16
CA ARG A 188 22.89 -28.44 -11.51
C ARG A 188 23.03 -28.48 -9.98
N ALA A 189 23.36 -29.62 -9.40
CA ALA A 189 23.74 -29.71 -7.99
C ALA A 189 25.02 -28.90 -7.69
N VAL A 190 25.94 -28.82 -8.67
CA VAL A 190 27.11 -27.93 -8.60
C VAL A 190 26.77 -26.58 -9.21
N PRO A 191 27.00 -25.45 -8.51
CA PRO A 191 26.76 -24.12 -9.07
C PRO A 191 27.59 -23.84 -10.33
N ALA A 192 26.96 -23.21 -11.32
CA ALA A 192 27.60 -22.90 -12.60
C ALA A 192 28.93 -22.12 -12.47
N PRO A 193 29.09 -21.11 -11.57
CA PRO A 193 30.36 -20.42 -11.38
C PRO A 193 31.51 -21.35 -10.97
N LEU A 194 31.26 -22.28 -10.05
CA LEU A 194 32.27 -23.23 -9.61
C LEU A 194 32.64 -24.20 -10.72
N ALA A 195 31.63 -24.77 -11.40
CA ALA A 195 31.85 -25.68 -12.51
C ALA A 195 32.70 -25.02 -13.62
N ALA A 196 32.39 -23.77 -13.96
CA ALA A 196 33.15 -23.01 -14.95
C ALA A 196 34.61 -22.82 -14.55
N LEU A 197 34.88 -22.44 -13.28
CA LEU A 197 36.26 -22.29 -12.80
C LEU A 197 37.03 -23.61 -12.72
N LEU A 198 36.37 -24.70 -12.30
CA LEU A 198 37.02 -26.02 -12.23
C LEU A 198 37.34 -26.56 -13.61
N VAL A 199 36.43 -26.41 -14.58
CA VAL A 199 36.67 -26.80 -15.97
C VAL A 199 37.80 -25.97 -16.56
N ALA A 200 37.78 -24.65 -16.37
CA ALA A 200 38.83 -23.74 -16.84
C ALA A 200 40.21 -24.08 -16.25
N ALA A 201 40.29 -24.29 -14.93
CA ALA A 201 41.53 -24.66 -14.26
C ALA A 201 42.04 -26.03 -14.73
N GLY A 202 41.13 -27.01 -14.84
CA GLY A 202 41.45 -28.37 -15.29
C GLY A 202 41.95 -28.40 -16.74
N THR A 203 41.31 -27.66 -17.65
CA THR A 203 41.76 -27.57 -19.05
C THR A 203 43.09 -26.83 -19.15
N ALA A 204 43.25 -25.70 -18.45
CA ALA A 204 44.51 -24.96 -18.49
C ALA A 204 45.68 -25.80 -17.96
N TRP A 205 45.45 -26.59 -16.90
CA TRP A 205 46.43 -27.52 -16.37
C TRP A 205 46.73 -28.68 -17.34
N ALA A 206 45.69 -29.32 -17.89
CA ALA A 206 45.84 -30.49 -18.76
C ALA A 206 46.56 -30.18 -20.08
N PHE A 207 46.33 -29.00 -20.66
CA PHE A 207 46.94 -28.57 -21.91
C PHE A 207 48.19 -27.69 -21.72
N GLY A 208 48.60 -27.43 -20.48
CA GLY A 208 49.77 -26.60 -20.19
C GLY A 208 49.64 -25.15 -20.68
N TRP A 209 48.43 -24.60 -20.67
CA TRP A 209 48.18 -23.23 -21.14
C TRP A 209 48.84 -22.19 -20.23
N ASP A 210 49.46 -21.20 -20.86
CA ASP A 210 50.05 -20.04 -20.18
C ASP A 210 48.94 -19.08 -19.75
N VAL A 211 48.63 -19.10 -18.46
CA VAL A 211 47.53 -18.35 -17.84
C VAL A 211 47.98 -17.75 -16.52
N THR A 212 47.42 -16.59 -16.19
CA THR A 212 47.76 -15.91 -14.95
C THR A 212 46.98 -16.57 -13.81
N ARG A 213 47.65 -17.21 -12.86
CA ARG A 213 46.98 -17.87 -11.73
C ARG A 213 46.78 -16.93 -10.56
N VAL A 214 45.75 -17.19 -9.76
CA VAL A 214 45.50 -16.49 -8.49
C VAL A 214 46.69 -16.67 -7.55
N ASP A 215 47.26 -15.57 -7.07
CA ASP A 215 48.30 -15.57 -6.04
C ASP A 215 47.74 -15.15 -4.68
N LEU A 216 47.83 -16.05 -3.70
CA LEU A 216 47.47 -15.80 -2.30
C LEU A 216 48.68 -15.78 -1.37
N SER A 217 49.91 -15.85 -1.90
CA SER A 217 51.14 -15.89 -1.08
C SER A 217 51.28 -14.67 -0.17
N LYS A 218 50.88 -13.49 -0.65
CA LYS A 218 50.89 -12.23 0.12
C LYS A 218 49.61 -11.96 0.92
N ALA A 219 48.56 -12.77 0.73
CA ALA A 219 47.23 -12.48 1.27
C ALA A 219 47.16 -12.49 2.81
N PHE A 220 48.02 -13.30 3.45
CA PHE A 220 48.07 -13.43 4.91
C PHE A 220 49.41 -12.95 5.52
N GLY A 221 50.47 -12.85 4.72
CA GLY A 221 51.81 -12.43 5.17
C GLY A 221 51.94 -10.92 5.39
N ASP A 222 51.24 -10.11 4.59
CA ASP A 222 51.26 -8.64 4.68
C ASP A 222 50.05 -8.08 5.45
N TRP A 223 49.43 -8.89 6.32
CA TRP A 223 48.29 -8.47 7.12
C TRP A 223 48.70 -7.32 8.04
N ALA A 224 48.00 -6.19 7.92
CA ALA A 224 48.31 -4.99 8.69
C ALA A 224 47.04 -4.23 9.06
N PHE A 225 47.07 -3.59 10.23
CA PHE A 225 45.95 -2.79 10.72
C PHE A 225 45.66 -1.59 9.80
N PRO A 226 44.38 -1.17 9.73
CA PRO A 226 43.99 0.02 8.99
C PRO A 226 44.71 1.25 9.52
N VAL A 227 45.03 2.18 8.61
CA VAL A 227 45.71 3.44 8.95
C VAL A 227 44.79 4.62 8.64
N LEU A 228 44.91 5.71 9.39
CA LEU A 228 44.14 6.90 9.09
C LEU A 228 44.51 7.43 7.69
N PRO A 229 43.53 7.71 6.80
CA PRO A 229 43.79 8.39 5.55
C PRO A 229 44.35 9.80 5.82
N HIS A 230 45.31 10.22 5.02
CA HIS A 230 45.87 11.56 5.05
C HIS A 230 45.31 12.34 3.85
N GLY A 231 45.04 13.63 4.02
CA GLY A 231 44.50 14.48 2.95
C GLY A 231 43.36 15.37 3.42
N ASP A 232 42.53 15.81 2.48
CA ASP A 232 41.37 16.66 2.75
C ASP A 232 40.30 15.87 3.54
N TRP A 233 40.01 16.33 4.75
CA TRP A 233 39.04 15.70 5.64
C TRP A 233 37.61 15.76 5.10
N HIS A 234 37.28 16.74 4.25
CA HIS A 234 35.97 16.82 3.61
C HIS A 234 35.76 15.67 2.63
N LEU A 235 36.77 15.33 1.83
CA LEU A 235 36.73 14.20 0.91
C LEU A 235 36.74 12.87 1.64
N ILE A 236 37.51 12.76 2.73
CA ILE A 236 37.54 11.55 3.57
C ILE A 236 36.17 11.31 4.22
N VAL A 237 35.58 12.34 4.84
CA VAL A 237 34.23 12.23 5.44
C VAL A 237 33.20 11.93 4.35
N GLY A 238 33.30 12.57 3.18
CA GLY A 238 32.47 12.27 2.02
C GLY A 238 32.55 10.81 1.60
N ALA A 239 33.76 10.24 1.52
CA ALA A 239 33.98 8.83 1.20
C ALA A 239 33.39 7.87 2.26
N VAL A 240 33.59 8.17 3.55
CA VAL A 240 33.01 7.41 4.66
C VAL A 240 31.49 7.38 4.56
N LEU A 241 30.87 8.55 4.35
CA LEU A 241 29.41 8.66 4.20
C LEU A 241 28.91 7.95 2.95
N LEU A 242 29.62 8.07 1.82
CA LEU A 242 29.26 7.40 0.57
C LEU A 242 29.29 5.87 0.73
N VAL A 243 30.37 5.32 1.29
CA VAL A 243 30.50 3.88 1.55
C VAL A 243 29.41 3.41 2.53
N ALA A 244 29.18 4.16 3.61
CA ALA A 244 28.16 3.82 4.60
C ALA A 244 26.76 3.79 3.99
N LEU A 245 26.35 4.84 3.29
CA LEU A 245 25.02 4.98 2.70
C LEU A 245 24.79 3.94 1.61
N LEU A 246 25.76 3.73 0.71
CA LEU A 246 25.60 2.81 -0.39
C LEU A 246 25.55 1.34 0.07
N ALA A 247 26.43 0.93 1.00
CA ALA A 247 26.34 -0.40 1.60
C ALA A 247 25.03 -0.60 2.37
N SER A 248 24.51 0.45 3.02
CA SER A 248 23.21 0.40 3.72
C SER A 248 22.07 0.18 2.74
N VAL A 249 22.01 0.98 1.67
CA VAL A 249 20.97 0.89 0.64
C VAL A 249 21.00 -0.49 -0.02
N GLU A 250 22.17 -1.00 -0.41
CA GLU A 250 22.30 -2.34 -1.01
C GLU A 250 21.79 -3.44 -0.07
N SER A 251 22.16 -3.39 1.21
CA SER A 251 21.71 -4.34 2.22
C SER A 251 20.20 -4.29 2.47
N LEU A 252 19.64 -3.10 2.65
CA LEU A 252 18.22 -2.92 2.97
C LEU A 252 17.31 -3.28 1.78
N LEU A 253 17.76 -2.99 0.55
CA LEU A 253 17.06 -3.42 -0.65
C LEU A 253 17.13 -4.92 -0.85
N CYS A 254 18.25 -5.56 -0.48
CA CYS A 254 18.34 -7.01 -0.46
C CYS A 254 17.36 -7.62 0.56
N CYS A 255 17.18 -7.01 1.73
CA CYS A 255 16.17 -7.43 2.70
C CYS A 255 14.77 -7.32 2.11
N ALA A 256 14.42 -6.15 1.56
CA ALA A 256 13.12 -5.91 0.96
C ALA A 256 12.80 -6.88 -0.20
N ALA A 257 13.82 -7.23 -1.00
CA ALA A 257 13.67 -8.18 -2.10
C ALA A 257 13.52 -9.64 -1.62
N THR A 258 14.22 -10.02 -0.54
CA THR A 258 14.22 -11.40 -0.04
C THR A 258 13.05 -11.72 0.88
N ASP A 259 12.50 -10.72 1.57
CA ASP A 259 11.30 -10.84 2.40
C ASP A 259 10.09 -11.40 1.62
N GLY A 260 9.99 -11.08 0.33
CA GLY A 260 8.93 -11.59 -0.55
C GLY A 260 9.15 -13.02 -1.05
N MET A 261 10.34 -13.59 -0.85
CA MET A 261 10.73 -14.89 -1.39
C MET A 261 10.55 -16.05 -0.39
N HIS A 262 10.24 -15.75 0.88
CA HIS A 262 10.05 -16.75 1.93
C HIS A 262 8.84 -16.45 2.82
N GLY A 263 8.29 -17.49 3.46
CA GLY A 263 7.18 -17.35 4.42
C GLY A 263 7.58 -17.07 5.87
N GLY A 264 8.87 -16.83 6.15
CA GLY A 264 9.38 -16.51 7.49
C GLY A 264 9.10 -15.08 7.96
N SER A 265 9.61 -14.70 9.14
CA SER A 265 9.52 -13.33 9.65
C SER A 265 10.23 -12.34 8.72
N ARG A 266 9.62 -11.18 8.50
CA ARG A 266 10.23 -10.08 7.75
C ARG A 266 11.43 -9.52 8.49
N ALA A 267 12.39 -8.97 7.74
CA ALA A 267 13.60 -8.39 8.32
C ALA A 267 13.31 -7.14 9.17
N ASP A 268 13.97 -7.05 10.33
CA ASP A 268 14.10 -5.78 11.06
C ASP A 268 15.22 -4.97 10.40
N LEU A 269 14.85 -3.87 9.73
CA LEU A 269 15.76 -3.06 8.94
C LEU A 269 16.75 -2.27 9.78
N ASP A 270 16.34 -1.80 10.97
CA ASP A 270 17.20 -1.04 11.87
C ASP A 270 18.24 -1.96 12.53
N GLN A 271 17.82 -3.19 12.88
CA GLN A 271 18.73 -4.24 13.31
C GLN A 271 19.67 -4.69 12.18
N GLU A 272 19.16 -4.85 10.96
CA GLU A 272 20.00 -5.19 9.80
C GLU A 272 21.08 -4.14 9.58
N LEU A 273 20.70 -2.86 9.58
CA LEU A 273 21.65 -1.76 9.40
C LEU A 273 22.71 -1.74 10.50
N SER A 274 22.32 -1.98 11.76
CA SER A 274 23.25 -2.10 12.88
C SER A 274 24.22 -3.29 12.71
N GLY A 275 23.69 -4.45 12.31
CA GLY A 275 24.48 -5.66 12.06
C GLY A 275 25.49 -5.51 10.92
N GLN A 276 25.09 -4.84 9.83
CA GLN A 276 26.00 -4.46 8.74
C GLN A 276 27.08 -3.49 9.22
N GLY A 277 26.72 -2.53 10.08
CA GLY A 277 27.66 -1.59 10.66
C GLY A 277 28.78 -2.29 11.43
N VAL A 278 28.41 -3.22 12.32
CA VAL A 278 29.39 -4.03 13.06
C VAL A 278 30.21 -4.91 12.10
N ALA A 279 29.60 -5.51 11.09
CA ALA A 279 30.32 -6.29 10.09
C ALA A 279 31.34 -5.46 9.30
N ASN A 280 31.00 -4.22 8.94
CA ASN A 280 31.91 -3.30 8.26
C ASN A 280 33.05 -2.82 9.17
N MET A 281 32.77 -2.58 10.45
CA MET A 281 33.81 -2.30 11.44
C MET A 281 34.82 -3.45 11.53
N VAL A 282 34.32 -4.68 11.67
CA VAL A 282 35.16 -5.89 11.77
C VAL A 282 35.90 -6.15 10.46
N SER A 283 35.22 -6.04 9.32
CA SER A 283 35.83 -6.26 8.00
C SER A 283 36.96 -5.25 7.76
N GLY A 284 36.70 -3.95 7.96
CA GLY A 284 37.73 -2.92 7.83
C GLY A 284 38.90 -3.11 8.80
N ALA A 285 38.64 -3.50 10.05
CA ALA A 285 39.68 -3.78 11.04
C ALA A 285 40.58 -4.96 10.63
N LEU A 286 40.01 -6.00 10.02
CA LEU A 286 40.72 -7.19 9.57
C LEU A 286 41.36 -7.04 8.18
N GLY A 287 41.20 -5.89 7.51
CA GLY A 287 41.72 -5.69 6.16
C GLY A 287 40.86 -6.32 5.06
N GLY A 288 39.55 -6.43 5.29
CA GLY A 288 38.54 -6.87 4.34
C GLY A 288 37.88 -5.73 3.56
N LEU A 289 37.18 -6.10 2.48
CA LEU A 289 36.32 -5.17 1.73
C LEU A 289 35.07 -4.76 2.51
N PRO A 290 34.39 -3.67 2.12
CA PRO A 290 33.05 -3.37 2.61
C PRO A 290 32.08 -4.53 2.38
N VAL A 291 31.27 -4.77 3.40
CA VAL A 291 30.25 -5.81 3.49
C VAL A 291 28.88 -5.18 3.25
N ALA A 292 28.08 -5.84 2.41
CA ALA A 292 26.67 -5.55 2.22
C ALA A 292 25.89 -6.83 1.89
N GLY A 293 24.56 -6.79 2.08
CA GLY A 293 23.64 -7.83 1.63
C GLY A 293 23.68 -7.99 0.11
N GLY A 294 23.92 -9.21 -0.39
CA GLY A 294 24.04 -9.47 -1.83
C GLY A 294 22.84 -10.19 -2.40
N ILE A 295 22.10 -9.56 -3.31
CA ILE A 295 20.87 -10.13 -3.90
C ILE A 295 21.08 -11.51 -4.54
N VAL A 296 22.19 -11.71 -5.26
CA VAL A 296 22.52 -12.99 -5.91
C VAL A 296 22.77 -14.10 -4.88
N ARG A 297 23.50 -13.80 -3.79
CA ARG A 297 23.79 -14.77 -2.72
C ARG A 297 22.53 -15.08 -1.91
N SER A 298 21.77 -14.06 -1.55
CA SER A 298 20.55 -14.22 -0.75
C SER A 298 19.44 -14.94 -1.53
N THR A 299 19.27 -14.65 -2.83
CA THR A 299 18.31 -15.39 -3.67
C THR A 299 18.75 -16.84 -3.87
N ALA A 300 20.05 -17.11 -4.06
CA ALA A 300 20.58 -18.47 -4.09
C ALA A 300 20.35 -19.21 -2.77
N ASN A 301 20.50 -18.52 -1.63
CA ASN A 301 20.23 -19.08 -0.30
C ASN A 301 18.76 -19.51 -0.17
N VAL A 302 17.83 -18.61 -0.49
CA VAL A 302 16.39 -18.89 -0.42
C VAL A 302 15.98 -20.01 -1.39
N HIS A 303 16.48 -19.99 -2.63
CA HIS A 303 16.21 -21.05 -3.61
C HIS A 303 16.82 -22.40 -3.23
N ALA A 304 17.96 -22.42 -2.56
CA ALA A 304 18.56 -23.63 -2.02
C ALA A 304 17.82 -24.16 -0.76
N GLY A 305 16.80 -23.43 -0.29
CA GLY A 305 15.94 -23.81 0.81
C GLY A 305 16.37 -23.28 2.17
N GLY A 306 17.28 -22.30 2.23
CA GLY A 306 17.68 -21.61 3.45
C GLY A 306 16.50 -20.87 4.08
N ARG A 307 16.31 -21.05 5.38
CA ARG A 307 15.15 -20.51 6.12
C ARG A 307 15.52 -19.80 7.42
N SER A 308 16.76 -19.94 7.87
CA SER A 308 17.25 -19.23 9.05
C SER A 308 18.67 -18.68 8.85
N ARG A 309 19.06 -17.79 9.79
CA ARG A 309 20.36 -17.13 9.79
C ARG A 309 21.54 -18.11 9.81
N TRP A 310 21.30 -19.34 10.27
CA TRP A 310 22.31 -20.40 10.28
C TRP A 310 22.84 -20.74 8.89
N SER A 311 22.04 -20.61 7.84
CA SER A 311 22.53 -20.87 6.48
C SER A 311 23.65 -19.89 6.10
N ALA A 312 23.47 -18.61 6.42
CA ALA A 312 24.46 -17.57 6.14
C ALA A 312 25.68 -17.66 7.07
N ILE A 313 25.48 -17.98 8.35
CA ILE A 313 26.58 -18.21 9.32
C ILE A 313 27.44 -19.40 8.89
N LEU A 314 26.81 -20.54 8.58
CA LEU A 314 27.52 -21.73 8.11
C LEU A 314 28.26 -21.45 6.80
N HIS A 315 27.67 -20.66 5.90
CA HIS A 315 28.35 -20.19 4.70
C HIS A 315 29.67 -19.46 5.03
N GLY A 316 29.65 -18.49 5.95
CA GLY A 316 30.86 -17.77 6.37
C GLY A 316 31.90 -18.70 7.01
N VAL A 317 31.45 -19.70 7.78
CA VAL A 317 32.32 -20.75 8.35
C VAL A 317 32.95 -21.60 7.24
N TRP A 318 32.20 -22.01 6.21
CA TRP A 318 32.76 -22.76 5.08
C TRP A 318 33.79 -21.96 4.31
N VAL A 319 33.57 -20.65 4.11
CA VAL A 319 34.58 -19.78 3.49
C VAL A 319 35.85 -19.73 4.34
N LEU A 320 35.72 -19.61 5.67
CA LEU A 320 36.87 -19.59 6.57
C LEU A 320 37.65 -20.91 6.52
N VAL A 321 36.95 -22.04 6.63
CA VAL A 321 37.56 -23.38 6.54
C VAL A 321 38.24 -23.57 5.19
N PHE A 322 37.60 -23.14 4.10
CA PHE A 322 38.16 -23.24 2.76
C PHE A 322 39.39 -22.36 2.57
N ALA A 323 39.36 -21.11 3.06
CA ALA A 323 40.47 -20.17 2.95
C ALA A 323 41.70 -20.66 3.74
N LEU A 324 41.51 -21.23 4.94
CA LEU A 324 42.59 -21.72 5.79
C LEU A 324 43.09 -23.12 5.38
N GLY A 325 42.20 -24.03 5.01
CA GLY A 325 42.54 -25.43 4.74
C GLY A 325 42.84 -25.76 3.27
N PHE A 326 42.33 -24.95 2.33
CA PHE A 326 42.37 -25.26 0.89
C PHE A 326 42.92 -24.10 0.04
N GLY A 327 43.76 -23.24 0.61
CA GLY A 327 44.40 -22.13 -0.13
C GLY A 327 45.18 -22.57 -1.37
N TRP A 328 45.69 -23.81 -1.39
CA TRP A 328 46.34 -24.41 -2.57
C TRP A 328 45.38 -24.57 -3.77
N ALA A 329 44.11 -24.90 -3.51
CA ALA A 329 43.12 -25.10 -4.57
C ALA A 329 42.76 -23.77 -5.24
N ILE A 330 42.72 -22.68 -4.48
CA ILE A 330 42.44 -21.34 -5.02
C ILE A 330 43.55 -20.90 -5.99
N ARG A 331 44.81 -21.27 -5.73
CA ARG A 331 45.95 -20.95 -6.61
C ARG A 331 45.93 -21.67 -7.96
N LEU A 332 45.05 -22.66 -8.14
CA LEU A 332 44.87 -23.32 -9.42
C LEU A 332 43.96 -22.52 -10.37
N ILE A 333 43.23 -21.54 -9.85
CA ILE A 333 42.23 -20.79 -10.60
C ILE A 333 42.92 -19.76 -11.51
N PRO A 334 42.68 -19.78 -12.83
CA PRO A 334 43.10 -18.72 -13.74
C PRO A 334 42.35 -17.40 -13.46
N LEU A 335 43.05 -16.27 -13.46
CA LEU A 335 42.48 -14.94 -13.33
C LEU A 335 41.55 -14.60 -14.49
N GLU A 336 41.87 -15.09 -15.69
CA GLU A 336 41.06 -14.91 -16.89
C GLU A 336 39.69 -15.58 -16.75
N ALA A 337 39.62 -16.71 -16.03
CA ALA A 337 38.36 -17.38 -15.71
C ALA A 337 37.53 -16.58 -14.69
N LEU A 338 38.19 -15.97 -13.69
CA LEU A 338 37.51 -15.06 -12.75
C LEU A 338 36.98 -13.80 -13.45
N ALA A 339 37.79 -13.21 -14.34
CA ALA A 339 37.38 -12.06 -15.15
C ALA A 339 36.19 -12.41 -16.05
N ALA A 340 36.23 -13.56 -16.73
CA ALA A 340 35.13 -14.05 -17.54
C ALA A 340 33.84 -14.27 -16.73
N LEU A 341 33.95 -14.78 -15.50
CA LEU A 341 32.82 -14.89 -14.58
C LEU A 341 32.23 -13.51 -14.24
N LEU A 342 33.07 -12.51 -13.98
CA LEU A 342 32.63 -11.14 -13.71
C LEU A 342 31.99 -10.47 -14.93
N VAL A 343 32.51 -10.70 -16.14
CA VAL A 343 31.89 -10.25 -17.40
C VAL A 343 30.48 -10.83 -17.50
N PHE A 344 30.33 -12.14 -17.29
CA PHE A 344 29.04 -12.81 -17.34
C PHE A 344 28.05 -12.25 -16.32
N ILE A 345 28.50 -12.03 -15.07
CA ILE A 345 27.67 -11.43 -14.02
C ILE A 345 27.30 -9.98 -14.37
N GLY A 346 28.26 -9.18 -14.85
CA GLY A 346 28.02 -7.79 -15.26
C GLY A 346 26.94 -7.68 -16.33
N VAL A 347 26.96 -8.58 -17.32
CA VAL A 347 25.90 -8.68 -18.34
C VAL A 347 24.55 -9.06 -17.73
N GLN A 348 24.51 -9.99 -16.76
CA GLN A 348 23.26 -10.36 -16.08
C GLN A 348 22.66 -9.24 -15.23
N MET A 349 23.48 -8.32 -14.71
CA MET A 349 23.00 -7.16 -13.94
C MET A 349 22.26 -6.14 -14.82
N VAL A 350 22.53 -6.12 -16.13
CA VAL A 350 21.83 -5.28 -17.11
C VAL A 350 20.54 -5.98 -17.56
N ASN A 351 19.47 -5.84 -16.78
CA ASN A 351 18.18 -6.46 -17.09
C ASN A 351 17.21 -5.51 -17.82
N LEU A 352 17.05 -5.70 -19.13
CA LEU A 352 16.10 -4.97 -19.97
C LEU A 352 14.62 -5.14 -19.56
N GLY A 353 14.28 -6.21 -18.83
CA GLY A 353 12.95 -6.45 -18.29
C GLY A 353 12.56 -5.44 -17.21
N HIS A 354 13.51 -4.94 -16.41
CA HIS A 354 13.25 -3.90 -15.42
C HIS A 354 12.89 -2.57 -16.08
N VAL A 355 13.51 -2.24 -17.24
CA VAL A 355 13.17 -1.03 -18.01
C VAL A 355 11.70 -1.05 -18.44
N LYS A 356 11.17 -2.21 -18.87
CA LYS A 356 9.75 -2.35 -19.22
C LYS A 356 8.82 -2.14 -18.02
N LYS A 357 9.20 -2.63 -16.83
CA LYS A 357 8.40 -2.46 -15.61
C LYS A 357 8.39 -1.00 -15.14
N VAL A 358 9.53 -0.31 -15.23
CA VAL A 358 9.67 1.11 -14.85
C VAL A 358 8.98 2.05 -15.86
N HIS A 359 8.84 1.62 -17.12
CA HIS A 359 8.14 2.39 -18.16
C HIS A 359 6.70 2.74 -17.81
N GLY A 360 5.93 1.79 -17.25
CA GLY A 360 4.53 2.02 -16.88
C GLY A 360 4.33 3.08 -15.79
N HIS A 361 5.37 3.36 -14.98
CA HIS A 361 5.32 4.35 -13.90
C HIS A 361 5.97 5.70 -14.26
N GLY A 362 6.42 5.88 -15.52
CA GLY A 362 7.06 7.11 -15.98
C GLY A 362 8.39 7.43 -15.29
N GLU A 363 9.10 6.41 -14.79
CA GLU A 363 10.37 6.55 -14.05
C GLU A 363 11.60 6.20 -14.91
N VAL A 364 11.41 5.93 -16.21
CA VAL A 364 12.51 5.63 -17.15
C VAL A 364 13.57 6.75 -17.22
N PRO A 365 13.22 8.05 -17.19
CA PRO A 365 14.23 9.11 -17.16
C PRO A 365 15.17 9.00 -15.95
N VAL A 366 14.64 8.64 -14.77
CA VAL A 366 15.43 8.44 -13.55
C VAL A 366 16.44 7.32 -13.73
N TYR A 367 15.99 6.18 -14.27
CA TYR A 367 16.86 5.04 -14.56
C TYR A 367 18.00 5.42 -15.52
N VAL A 368 17.68 6.07 -16.64
CA VAL A 368 18.66 6.43 -17.68
C VAL A 368 19.66 7.46 -17.17
N VAL A 369 19.19 8.51 -16.48
CA VAL A 369 20.07 9.55 -15.91
C VAL A 369 20.98 8.98 -14.85
N THR A 370 20.47 8.09 -13.98
CA THR A 370 21.32 7.41 -12.99
C THR A 370 22.39 6.57 -13.68
N MET A 371 22.00 5.75 -14.66
CA MET A 371 22.92 4.86 -15.37
C MET A 371 24.00 5.64 -16.12
N ALA A 372 23.60 6.65 -16.90
CA ALA A 372 24.54 7.49 -17.64
C ALA A 372 25.45 8.30 -16.71
N GLY A 373 24.90 8.86 -15.63
CA GLY A 373 25.67 9.56 -14.62
C GLY A 373 26.74 8.68 -13.96
N VAL A 374 26.39 7.44 -13.60
CA VAL A 374 27.35 6.50 -13.01
C VAL A 374 28.46 6.12 -13.99
N ILE A 375 28.14 5.92 -15.27
CA ILE A 375 29.12 5.56 -16.31
C ILE A 375 30.06 6.72 -16.64
N LEU A 376 29.53 7.95 -16.70
CA LEU A 376 30.26 9.12 -17.19
C LEU A 376 30.94 9.94 -16.10
N LEU A 377 30.30 10.09 -14.94
CA LEU A 377 30.73 11.00 -13.87
C LEU A 377 31.27 10.27 -12.65
N GLY A 378 30.80 9.04 -12.41
CA GLY A 378 31.13 8.26 -11.22
C GLY A 378 29.90 7.89 -10.40
N LEU A 379 30.09 6.95 -9.47
CA LEU A 379 28.98 6.33 -8.74
C LEU A 379 28.21 7.33 -7.86
N GLY A 380 28.92 8.21 -7.15
CA GLY A 380 28.31 9.19 -6.25
C GLY A 380 27.46 10.22 -7.00
N GLU A 381 28.06 10.90 -7.97
CA GLU A 381 27.44 11.92 -8.81
C GLU A 381 26.25 11.36 -9.59
N GLY A 382 26.39 10.15 -10.14
CA GLY A 382 25.33 9.48 -10.89
C GLY A 382 24.10 9.15 -10.05
N VAL A 383 24.30 8.62 -8.84
CA VAL A 383 23.20 8.32 -7.91
C VAL A 383 22.52 9.60 -7.43
N LEU A 384 23.29 10.65 -7.11
CA LEU A 384 22.74 11.96 -6.71
C LEU A 384 21.90 12.59 -7.83
N ALA A 385 22.37 12.56 -9.07
CA ALA A 385 21.62 13.06 -10.23
C ALA A 385 20.30 12.29 -10.42
N GLY A 386 20.35 10.96 -10.27
CA GLY A 386 19.18 10.09 -10.29
C GLY A 386 18.15 10.43 -9.22
N LEU A 387 18.60 10.55 -7.97
CA LEU A 387 17.74 10.87 -6.83
C LEU A 387 17.13 12.28 -6.96
N ALA A 388 17.92 13.26 -7.39
CA ALA A 388 17.43 14.62 -7.63
C ALA A 388 16.31 14.64 -8.68
N LEU A 389 16.47 13.90 -9.79
CA LEU A 389 15.44 13.78 -10.80
C LEU A 389 14.19 13.06 -10.28
N ALA A 390 14.36 12.00 -9.47
CA ALA A 390 13.26 11.28 -8.85
C ALA A 390 12.42 12.20 -7.94
N VAL A 391 13.09 12.99 -7.10
CA VAL A 391 12.45 13.99 -6.23
C VAL A 391 11.73 15.05 -7.06
N LEU A 392 12.35 15.57 -8.11
CA LEU A 392 11.75 16.58 -8.98
C LEU A 392 10.48 16.07 -9.67
N LEU A 393 10.50 14.84 -10.19
CA LEU A 393 9.33 14.23 -10.82
C LEU A 393 8.22 13.93 -9.79
N ALA A 394 8.57 13.48 -8.59
CA ALA A 394 7.62 13.27 -7.51
C ALA A 394 6.94 14.58 -7.10
N LEU A 395 7.71 15.66 -6.90
CA LEU A 395 7.18 17.00 -6.62
C LEU A 395 6.22 17.45 -7.72
N ARG A 396 6.60 17.34 -9.00
CA ARG A 396 5.75 17.71 -10.14
C ARG A 396 4.43 16.94 -10.18
N ARG A 397 4.43 15.65 -9.81
CA ARG A 397 3.21 14.82 -9.77
C ARG A 397 2.31 15.19 -8.59
N LEU A 398 2.90 15.44 -7.42
CA LEU A 398 2.18 15.79 -6.20
C LEU A 398 1.58 17.20 -6.23
N THR A 399 2.18 18.12 -6.97
CA THR A 399 1.74 19.52 -7.08
C THR A 399 0.84 19.77 -8.30
N GLY A 400 0.41 18.71 -9.00
CA GLY A 400 -0.44 18.82 -10.18
C GLY A 400 -1.86 19.27 -9.83
N VAL A 401 -2.29 20.38 -10.41
CA VAL A 401 -3.68 20.88 -10.31
C VAL A 401 -4.39 20.68 -11.65
N THR A 402 -5.61 20.13 -11.58
CA THR A 402 -6.51 20.00 -12.73
C THR A 402 -7.70 20.95 -12.56
N VAL A 403 -7.96 21.78 -13.57
CA VAL A 403 -9.13 22.68 -13.62
C VAL A 403 -9.98 22.25 -14.81
N GLN A 404 -11.21 21.84 -14.56
CA GLN A 404 -12.20 21.50 -15.59
C GLN A 404 -13.29 22.56 -15.60
N LYS A 405 -13.69 23.00 -16.79
CA LYS A 405 -14.70 24.04 -16.99
C LYS A 405 -15.82 23.46 -17.86
N ARG A 406 -17.07 23.65 -17.45
CA ARG A 406 -18.26 23.24 -18.18
C ARG A 406 -19.26 24.38 -18.21
N GLU A 407 -19.64 24.81 -19.38
CA GLU A 407 -20.72 25.81 -19.54
C GLU A 407 -22.07 25.09 -19.60
N GLU A 408 -23.02 25.57 -18.81
CA GLU A 408 -24.40 25.11 -18.84
C GLU A 408 -25.24 25.92 -19.84
N PRO A 409 -26.34 25.34 -20.38
CA PRO A 409 -27.21 26.01 -21.35
C PRO A 409 -27.88 27.30 -20.86
N ASP A 410 -27.93 27.51 -19.54
CA ASP A 410 -28.49 28.70 -18.90
C ASP A 410 -27.47 29.86 -18.76
N GLY A 411 -26.23 29.65 -19.22
CA GLY A 411 -25.15 30.62 -19.16
C GLY A 411 -24.35 30.62 -17.86
N ARG A 412 -24.61 29.69 -16.91
CA ARG A 412 -23.74 29.42 -15.76
C ARG A 412 -22.49 28.65 -16.18
N VAL A 413 -21.40 28.92 -15.48
CA VAL A 413 -20.12 28.22 -15.68
C VAL A 413 -19.82 27.38 -14.46
N HIS A 414 -19.75 26.07 -14.64
CA HIS A 414 -19.36 25.14 -13.60
C HIS A 414 -17.85 24.84 -13.70
N VAL A 415 -17.11 25.08 -12.63
CA VAL A 415 -15.66 24.94 -12.58
C VAL A 415 -15.28 23.96 -11.48
N THR A 416 -14.67 22.83 -11.84
CA THR A 416 -14.20 21.85 -10.87
C THR A 416 -12.67 21.92 -10.78
N ILE A 417 -12.17 22.18 -9.58
CA ILE A 417 -10.73 22.18 -9.28
C ILE A 417 -10.41 20.91 -8.50
N SER A 418 -9.43 20.14 -8.97
CA SER A 418 -9.01 18.88 -8.34
C SER A 418 -7.50 18.78 -8.15
N GLY A 419 -7.08 18.17 -7.03
CA GLY A 419 -5.67 17.92 -6.67
C GLY A 419 -5.19 18.75 -5.48
N SER A 420 -3.86 18.90 -5.34
CA SER A 420 -3.26 19.72 -4.27
C SER A 420 -3.02 21.15 -4.76
N LEU A 421 -3.75 22.12 -4.20
CA LEU A 421 -3.60 23.54 -4.50
C LEU A 421 -2.38 24.13 -3.78
N THR A 422 -1.23 24.09 -4.44
CA THR A 422 0.00 24.73 -3.97
C THR A 422 0.34 25.96 -4.81
N PHE A 423 1.29 26.78 -4.36
CA PHE A 423 1.78 27.96 -5.05
C PHE A 423 2.26 27.66 -6.47
N LEU A 424 2.74 26.44 -6.72
CA LEU A 424 3.13 25.96 -8.05
C LEU A 424 1.94 25.82 -9.02
N GLY A 425 0.74 25.59 -8.50
CA GLY A 425 -0.50 25.48 -9.29
C GLY A 425 -1.18 26.84 -9.56
N VAL A 426 -0.83 27.88 -8.82
CA VAL A 426 -1.44 29.22 -8.91
C VAL A 426 -1.42 29.82 -10.33
N PRO A 427 -0.31 29.73 -11.10
CA PRO A 427 -0.29 30.29 -12.47
C PRO A 427 -1.37 29.68 -13.37
N ARG A 428 -1.52 28.35 -13.34
CA ARG A 428 -2.52 27.63 -14.13
C ARG A 428 -3.93 27.95 -13.63
N LEU A 429 -4.14 27.91 -12.32
CA LEU A 429 -5.41 28.26 -11.69
C LEU A 429 -5.88 29.66 -12.13
N THR A 430 -4.99 30.64 -12.02
CA THR A 430 -5.27 32.04 -12.35
C THR A 430 -5.57 32.21 -13.84
N SER A 431 -4.79 31.55 -14.72
CA SER A 431 -5.05 31.61 -16.17
C SER A 431 -6.42 31.04 -16.55
N GLU A 432 -6.83 29.94 -15.90
CA GLU A 432 -8.09 29.26 -16.20
C GLU A 432 -9.30 30.04 -15.66
N LEU A 433 -9.18 30.61 -14.45
CA LEU A 433 -10.22 31.43 -13.83
C LEU A 433 -10.39 32.78 -14.54
N ARG A 434 -9.30 33.42 -14.98
CA ARG A 434 -9.37 34.68 -15.76
C ARG A 434 -9.94 34.49 -17.16
N ALA A 435 -9.92 33.29 -17.71
CA ALA A 435 -10.53 33.00 -19.00
C ALA A 435 -12.07 32.94 -18.93
N ILE A 436 -12.68 33.00 -17.74
CA ILE A 436 -14.12 32.99 -17.56
C ILE A 436 -14.69 34.36 -17.95
N ARG A 437 -15.78 34.35 -18.72
CA ARG A 437 -16.49 35.56 -19.17
C ARG A 437 -16.93 36.42 -17.97
N THR A 438 -16.63 37.71 -18.03
CA THR A 438 -17.04 38.71 -17.03
C THR A 438 -18.57 38.77 -16.89
N GLY A 439 -19.07 38.86 -15.66
CA GLY A 439 -20.52 38.94 -15.38
C GLY A 439 -21.26 37.60 -15.41
N ALA A 440 -20.58 36.48 -15.68
CA ALA A 440 -21.20 35.15 -15.61
C ALA A 440 -21.39 34.69 -14.15
N ALA A 441 -22.44 33.91 -13.91
CA ALA A 441 -22.61 33.17 -12.66
C ALA A 441 -21.72 31.91 -12.70
N VAL A 442 -20.89 31.72 -11.67
CA VAL A 442 -19.90 30.65 -11.58
C VAL A 442 -20.17 29.77 -10.36
N ASP A 443 -20.26 28.47 -10.57
CA ASP A 443 -20.27 27.47 -9.50
C ASP A 443 -18.88 26.82 -9.45
N LEU A 444 -18.13 27.03 -8.35
CA LEU A 444 -16.75 26.58 -8.18
C LEU A 444 -16.67 25.42 -7.17
N ASP A 445 -16.47 24.22 -7.70
CA ASP A 445 -16.33 23.00 -6.90
C ASP A 445 -14.84 22.75 -6.57
N LEU A 446 -14.50 22.82 -5.28
CA LEU A 446 -13.18 22.52 -4.75
C LEU A 446 -13.10 21.06 -4.27
N ASN A 447 -12.49 20.20 -5.08
CA ASN A 447 -12.16 18.81 -4.75
C ASN A 447 -10.66 18.67 -4.44
N ILE A 448 -10.22 19.28 -3.35
CA ILE A 448 -8.81 19.44 -3.00
C ILE A 448 -8.45 18.73 -1.70
N ASP A 449 -7.24 18.18 -1.64
CA ASP A 449 -6.68 17.52 -0.45
C ASP A 449 -5.79 18.46 0.41
N PHE A 450 -5.43 19.61 -0.16
CA PHE A 450 -4.60 20.65 0.45
C PHE A 450 -4.74 21.99 -0.29
N MET A 451 -4.72 23.10 0.44
CA MET A 451 -4.62 24.46 -0.11
C MET A 451 -3.61 25.28 0.69
N ASP A 452 -2.61 25.87 0.02
CA ASP A 452 -1.73 26.86 0.65
C ASP A 452 -2.26 28.30 0.53
N ASN A 453 -1.59 29.20 1.23
CA ASN A 453 -2.00 30.61 1.29
C ASN A 453 -1.99 31.29 -0.09
N ALA A 454 -1.03 30.95 -0.95
CA ALA A 454 -0.94 31.55 -2.29
C ALA A 454 -2.12 31.13 -3.17
N ALA A 455 -2.53 29.86 -3.11
CA ALA A 455 -3.70 29.38 -3.81
C ALA A 455 -5.02 29.96 -3.25
N PHE A 456 -5.14 30.06 -1.91
CA PHE A 456 -6.27 30.74 -1.29
C PHE A 456 -6.40 32.19 -1.77
N GLU A 457 -5.32 32.97 -1.70
CA GLU A 457 -5.31 34.38 -2.09
C GLU A 457 -5.70 34.55 -3.56
N ALA A 458 -5.20 33.67 -4.44
CA ALA A 458 -5.53 33.68 -5.87
C ALA A 458 -7.03 33.44 -6.13
N ILE A 459 -7.66 32.50 -5.43
CA ILE A 459 -9.10 32.23 -5.56
C ILE A 459 -9.91 33.36 -4.94
N HIS A 460 -9.52 33.82 -3.75
CA HIS A 460 -10.24 34.85 -3.01
C HIS A 460 -10.23 36.20 -3.72
N SER A 461 -9.06 36.63 -4.21
CA SER A 461 -8.94 37.86 -5.00
C SER A 461 -9.71 37.77 -6.32
N TRP A 462 -9.57 36.67 -7.08
CA TRP A 462 -10.32 36.47 -8.31
C TRP A 462 -11.84 36.52 -8.08
N ARG A 463 -12.33 35.86 -7.03
CA ARG A 463 -13.76 35.88 -6.67
C ARG A 463 -14.24 37.32 -6.43
N LEU A 464 -13.54 38.06 -5.57
CA LEU A 464 -13.94 39.43 -5.21
C LEU A 464 -13.95 40.33 -6.44
N ASP A 465 -12.97 40.19 -7.33
CA ASP A 465 -12.91 40.96 -8.57
C ASP A 465 -14.02 40.56 -9.56
N HIS A 466 -14.34 39.26 -9.67
CA HIS A 466 -15.43 38.78 -10.52
C HIS A 466 -16.81 39.23 -10.01
N GLU A 467 -17.04 39.21 -8.70
CA GLU A 467 -18.25 39.72 -8.06
C GLU A 467 -18.40 41.25 -8.24
N ARG A 468 -17.28 42.00 -8.13
CA ARG A 468 -17.27 43.45 -8.39
C ARG A 468 -17.64 43.80 -9.83
N LEU A 469 -17.28 42.94 -10.80
CA LEU A 469 -17.62 43.11 -12.21
C LEU A 469 -19.05 42.65 -12.56
N GLY A 470 -19.88 42.38 -11.56
CA GLY A 470 -21.29 42.00 -11.74
C GLY A 470 -21.54 40.51 -11.96
N GLY A 471 -20.52 39.65 -11.81
CA GLY A 471 -20.69 38.20 -11.76
C GLY A 471 -21.13 37.71 -10.38
N SER A 472 -21.45 36.43 -10.27
CA SER A 472 -21.65 35.77 -8.98
C SER A 472 -20.79 34.52 -8.90
N VAL A 473 -20.28 34.18 -7.71
CA VAL A 473 -19.47 32.97 -7.49
C VAL A 473 -20.01 32.23 -6.27
N ASP A 474 -20.45 30.99 -6.45
CA ASP A 474 -20.77 30.06 -5.36
C ASP A 474 -19.63 29.04 -5.23
N ILE A 475 -18.99 28.95 -4.06
CA ILE A 475 -17.86 28.04 -3.82
C ILE A 475 -18.35 26.87 -2.99
N ASP A 476 -18.21 25.67 -3.54
CA ASP A 476 -18.61 24.42 -2.92
C ASP A 476 -17.38 23.56 -2.60
N GLU A 477 -17.23 23.17 -1.33
CA GLU A 477 -16.07 22.42 -0.85
C GLU A 477 -16.42 20.95 -0.61
N LEU A 478 -15.97 20.07 -1.51
CA LEU A 478 -16.37 18.65 -1.58
C LEU A 478 -15.70 17.76 -0.52
N HIS A 479 -14.43 18.05 -0.18
CA HIS A 479 -13.67 17.29 0.82
C HIS A 479 -13.65 18.00 2.18
N ASP A 480 -12.93 19.12 2.29
CA ASP A 480 -12.78 19.88 3.54
C ASP A 480 -13.04 21.36 3.34
N GLU A 481 -13.40 22.05 4.42
CA GLU A 481 -13.74 23.49 4.43
C GLU A 481 -12.48 24.38 4.40
N TRP A 482 -11.56 24.12 3.48
CA TRP A 482 -10.29 24.85 3.37
C TRP A 482 -10.50 26.35 3.10
N TYR A 483 -11.29 26.69 2.09
CA TYR A 483 -11.60 28.07 1.71
C TYR A 483 -12.45 28.76 2.78
N ALA A 484 -13.48 28.10 3.32
CA ALA A 484 -14.31 28.71 4.35
C ALA A 484 -13.54 28.96 5.66
N LEU A 485 -12.66 28.03 6.08
CA LEU A 485 -11.79 28.22 7.24
C LEU A 485 -10.80 29.36 7.02
N ALA A 486 -10.12 29.39 5.87
CA ALA A 486 -9.19 30.44 5.50
C ALA A 486 -9.87 31.82 5.46
N ALA A 487 -11.01 31.93 4.80
CA ALA A 487 -11.79 33.16 4.69
C ALA A 487 -12.35 33.65 6.04
N SER A 488 -12.57 32.74 7.00
CA SER A 488 -12.99 33.08 8.36
C SER A 488 -11.87 33.60 9.26
N GLY A 489 -10.61 33.58 8.80
CA GLY A 489 -9.43 33.96 9.60
C GLY A 489 -8.99 32.90 10.61
N ASN A 490 -9.54 31.69 10.52
CA ASN A 490 -9.17 30.58 11.40
C ASN A 490 -7.80 29.99 11.01
N ARG A 491 -7.07 29.47 12.00
CA ARG A 491 -5.74 28.87 11.80
C ARG A 491 -5.87 27.52 11.08
N MET A 492 -5.34 27.42 9.86
CA MET A 492 -5.26 26.15 9.13
C MET A 492 -4.09 25.29 9.63
N PHE A 493 -4.31 23.99 9.77
CA PHE A 493 -3.23 23.03 10.04
C PHE A 493 -2.63 22.56 8.70
N PRO A 494 -1.29 22.45 8.60
CA PRO A 494 -0.60 22.20 7.33
C PRO A 494 -0.55 20.70 6.98
N ALA A 495 -1.62 19.95 7.25
CA ALA A 495 -1.69 18.52 6.97
C ALA A 495 -2.61 18.26 5.78
N LYS A 496 -2.21 17.33 4.90
CA LYS A 496 -3.14 16.79 3.90
C LYS A 496 -4.32 16.14 4.62
N SER A 497 -5.52 16.49 4.20
CA SER A 497 -6.71 15.84 4.71
C SER A 497 -6.77 14.40 4.20
N PRO A 498 -7.00 13.39 5.06
CA PRO A 498 -7.32 12.06 4.57
C PRO A 498 -8.60 12.12 3.74
N PRO A 499 -8.77 11.25 2.73
CA PRO A 499 -10.03 11.17 2.02
C PRO A 499 -11.15 10.90 3.03
N LYS A 500 -12.18 11.77 3.05
CA LYS A 500 -13.30 11.56 3.97
C LYS A 500 -13.99 10.25 3.61
N ALA A 501 -14.38 9.50 4.64
CA ALA A 501 -15.30 8.38 4.47
C ALA A 501 -16.54 8.86 3.68
N PRO A 502 -17.21 8.00 2.90
CA PRO A 502 -18.33 8.37 2.03
C PRO A 502 -19.57 8.92 2.76
N ASP A 503 -19.47 9.28 4.04
CA ASP A 503 -20.53 9.77 4.92
C ASP A 503 -21.37 10.89 4.30
N ARG A 504 -20.77 11.75 3.46
CA ARG A 504 -21.50 12.80 2.74
C ARG A 504 -22.49 12.26 1.70
N SER A 505 -22.21 11.12 1.04
CA SER A 505 -23.12 10.56 0.02
C SER A 505 -24.28 9.77 0.62
N TRP A 506 -24.18 9.30 1.86
CA TRP A 506 -25.22 8.50 2.53
C TRP A 506 -26.05 9.28 3.56
N LEU A 507 -25.52 10.39 4.12
CA LEU A 507 -26.23 11.24 5.10
C LEU A 507 -26.18 12.74 4.71
N PRO A 508 -26.77 13.17 3.58
CA PRO A 508 -26.72 14.56 3.14
C PRO A 508 -27.30 15.56 4.18
N TRP A 509 -28.21 15.10 5.03
CA TRP A 509 -28.82 15.92 6.09
C TRP A 509 -27.92 16.11 7.32
N ALA A 510 -26.95 15.23 7.59
CA ALA A 510 -26.09 15.31 8.77
C ALA A 510 -25.10 16.48 8.70
N HIS A 511 -24.79 16.94 7.49
CA HIS A 511 -23.86 18.05 7.23
C HIS A 511 -24.53 19.32 6.70
N ARG A 512 -25.87 19.35 6.63
CA ARG A 512 -26.59 20.59 6.32
C ARG A 512 -26.30 21.59 7.44
N ARG A 513 -25.57 22.67 7.12
CA ARG A 513 -25.45 23.80 8.04
C ARG A 513 -26.85 24.22 8.44
N HIS A 514 -27.18 24.12 9.73
CA HIS A 514 -28.40 24.67 10.30
C HIS A 514 -28.33 26.19 10.18
N ARG A 515 -28.63 26.75 9.00
CA ARG A 515 -28.98 28.17 8.92
C ARG A 515 -30.30 28.32 9.67
N PRO A 516 -30.35 29.09 10.78
CA PRO A 516 -31.60 29.35 11.46
C PRO A 516 -32.56 29.96 10.45
N ALA A 517 -33.77 29.41 10.36
CA ALA A 517 -34.84 30.06 9.61
C ALA A 517 -35.09 31.40 10.31
N ARG A 518 -34.62 32.51 9.73
CA ARG A 518 -34.92 33.84 10.23
C ARG A 518 -36.43 34.06 10.15
N ARG A 519 -37.06 34.30 11.31
CA ARG A 519 -38.48 34.64 11.43
C ARG A 519 -38.75 36.00 10.78
N THR A 520 -39.81 36.09 10.00
CA THR A 520 -40.48 37.32 9.63
C THR A 520 -41.29 37.84 10.82
N VAL A 521 -41.04 39.10 11.20
CA VAL A 521 -42.04 39.97 11.83
C VAL A 521 -42.44 40.93 10.72
N VAL A 522 -43.74 41.00 10.43
CA VAL A 522 -44.28 41.91 9.40
C VAL A 522 -44.03 43.34 9.85
N GLY A 523 -43.17 44.05 9.13
CA GLY A 523 -42.93 45.48 9.30
C GLY A 523 -43.24 46.25 8.03
N GLY A 524 -44.43 46.86 7.98
CA GLY A 524 -44.77 48.13 7.32
C GLY A 524 -44.55 48.36 5.82
N ASN A 525 -43.38 48.10 5.25
CA ASN A 525 -42.99 48.69 3.95
C ASN A 525 -42.54 47.65 2.91
N GLY A 526 -43.51 47.09 2.18
CA GLY A 526 -43.47 46.91 0.72
C GLY A 526 -42.39 46.08 0.01
N SER A 527 -41.37 45.51 0.66
CA SER A 527 -40.40 44.63 -0.02
C SER A 527 -40.66 43.16 0.30
N SER A 528 -41.16 42.41 -0.67
CA SER A 528 -41.27 40.95 -0.61
C SER A 528 -39.95 40.32 -1.06
N THR A 529 -39.27 39.60 -0.16
CA THR A 529 -38.15 38.73 -0.52
C THR A 529 -38.62 37.28 -0.45
N GLU A 530 -38.44 36.52 -1.53
CA GLU A 530 -38.79 35.09 -1.61
C GLU A 530 -37.95 34.25 -0.65
N VAL A 531 -38.62 33.38 0.10
CA VAL A 531 -37.99 32.43 1.03
C VAL A 531 -37.95 31.05 0.36
N GLU A 532 -36.76 30.52 0.14
CA GLU A 532 -36.58 29.19 -0.44
C GLU A 532 -36.96 28.09 0.57
N CYS A 533 -37.79 27.14 0.14
CA CYS A 533 -38.22 26.01 0.97
C CYS A 533 -37.03 25.07 1.25
N ARG A 534 -36.86 24.62 2.51
CA ARG A 534 -35.76 23.69 2.86
C ARG A 534 -35.77 22.37 2.06
N LEU A 535 -36.94 21.97 1.56
CA LEU A 535 -37.07 20.82 0.68
C LEU A 535 -36.63 21.14 -0.75
N THR A 536 -36.87 22.36 -1.26
CA THR A 536 -36.42 22.78 -2.60
C THR A 536 -34.91 22.92 -2.64
N ALA A 537 -34.29 23.52 -1.62
CA ALA A 537 -32.84 23.55 -1.48
C ALA A 537 -32.24 22.13 -1.43
N GLY A 538 -32.90 21.21 -0.73
CA GLY A 538 -32.51 19.79 -0.71
C GLY A 538 -32.67 19.07 -2.06
N ALA A 539 -33.67 19.46 -2.86
CA ALA A 539 -33.87 18.92 -4.20
C ALA A 539 -32.82 19.45 -5.20
N HIS A 540 -32.44 20.73 -5.08
CA HIS A 540 -31.34 21.30 -5.85
C HIS A 540 -30.01 20.59 -5.55
N GLU A 541 -29.72 20.36 -4.27
CA GLU A 541 -28.57 19.58 -3.82
C GLU A 541 -28.58 18.15 -4.39
N TYR A 542 -29.75 17.48 -4.34
CA TYR A 542 -29.94 16.16 -4.94
C TYR A 542 -29.62 16.18 -6.44
N HIS A 543 -30.18 17.12 -7.21
CA HIS A 543 -29.95 17.19 -8.66
C HIS A 543 -28.49 17.47 -9.02
N ARG A 544 -27.80 18.28 -8.21
CA ARG A 544 -26.39 18.63 -8.41
C ARG A 544 -25.46 17.45 -8.11
N ARG A 545 -25.65 16.80 -6.96
CA ARG A 545 -24.66 15.84 -6.43
C ARG A 545 -25.09 14.38 -6.51
N THR A 546 -26.33 14.08 -6.17
CA THR A 546 -26.79 12.68 -6.02
C THR A 546 -27.37 12.13 -7.32
N ALA A 547 -28.13 12.95 -8.06
CA ALA A 547 -28.83 12.53 -9.27
C ALA A 547 -27.89 11.95 -10.33
N PRO A 548 -26.69 12.50 -10.64
CA PRO A 548 -25.79 11.89 -11.61
C PRO A 548 -25.35 10.47 -11.23
N LEU A 549 -25.19 10.21 -9.92
CA LEU A 549 -24.76 8.91 -9.39
C LEU A 549 -25.87 7.85 -9.46
N VAL A 550 -27.12 8.26 -9.20
CA VAL A 550 -28.27 7.33 -9.18
C VAL A 550 -29.05 7.26 -10.50
N ARG A 551 -28.79 8.18 -11.44
CA ARG A 551 -29.47 8.24 -12.73
C ARG A 551 -29.41 6.93 -13.52
N PRO A 552 -28.29 6.18 -13.57
CA PRO A 552 -28.26 4.88 -14.24
C PRO A 552 -29.30 3.91 -13.63
N ILE A 553 -29.36 3.83 -12.30
CA ILE A 553 -30.28 2.96 -11.55
C ILE A 553 -31.73 3.34 -11.83
N PHE A 554 -32.08 4.63 -11.71
CA PHE A 554 -33.45 5.08 -11.95
C PHE A 554 -33.86 4.98 -13.43
N SER A 555 -32.91 5.06 -14.36
CA SER A 555 -33.19 4.86 -15.80
C SER A 555 -33.64 3.44 -16.10
N GLU A 556 -33.08 2.45 -15.39
CA GLU A 556 -33.53 1.05 -15.47
C GLU A 556 -34.90 0.86 -14.83
N LEU A 557 -35.12 1.44 -13.65
CA LEU A 557 -36.37 1.33 -12.89
C LEU A 557 -37.55 2.11 -13.49
N ALA A 558 -37.30 3.11 -14.33
CA ALA A 558 -38.33 3.97 -14.91
C ALA A 558 -39.38 3.21 -15.73
N ARG A 559 -39.06 2.02 -16.25
CA ARG A 559 -39.98 1.21 -17.07
C ARG A 559 -40.86 0.27 -16.26
N LYS A 560 -40.38 -0.24 -15.11
CA LYS A 560 -41.09 -1.22 -14.28
C LYS A 560 -40.47 -1.32 -12.88
N GLN A 561 -41.31 -1.39 -11.85
CA GLN A 561 -40.89 -1.77 -10.49
C GLN A 561 -40.99 -3.29 -10.26
N GLN A 562 -40.02 -3.88 -9.55
CA GLN A 562 -40.03 -5.28 -9.13
C GLN A 562 -39.45 -5.45 -7.71
N PRO A 563 -40.11 -4.89 -6.68
CA PRO A 563 -39.64 -5.00 -5.31
C PRO A 563 -39.70 -6.45 -4.83
N SER A 564 -38.72 -6.85 -4.03
CA SER A 564 -38.68 -8.18 -3.42
C SER A 564 -39.43 -8.23 -2.09
N HIS A 565 -39.65 -7.07 -1.46
CA HIS A 565 -40.21 -6.97 -0.10
C HIS A 565 -41.36 -5.95 -0.03
N LEU A 566 -42.45 -6.30 0.65
CA LEU A 566 -43.40 -5.35 1.21
C LEU A 566 -42.96 -4.98 2.64
N PHE A 567 -42.71 -3.70 2.91
CA PHE A 567 -42.26 -3.22 4.22
C PHE A 567 -43.35 -2.36 4.88
N ILE A 568 -44.03 -2.89 5.89
CA ILE A 568 -45.07 -2.21 6.67
C ILE A 568 -44.43 -1.66 7.94
N THR A 569 -44.48 -0.35 8.15
CA THR A 569 -43.84 0.31 9.30
C THR A 569 -44.61 1.53 9.79
N CYS A 570 -44.12 2.14 10.86
CA CYS A 570 -44.71 3.33 11.43
C CYS A 570 -44.45 4.59 10.58
N ALA A 571 -45.41 5.52 10.56
CA ALA A 571 -45.29 6.85 9.98
C ALA A 571 -44.35 7.79 10.79
N ASP A 572 -43.82 7.34 11.93
CA ASP A 572 -42.85 8.07 12.75
C ASP A 572 -41.65 8.53 11.91
N SER A 573 -41.33 9.82 11.96
CA SER A 573 -40.33 10.47 11.11
C SER A 573 -38.90 9.97 11.35
N ARG A 574 -38.66 9.29 12.47
CA ARG A 574 -37.36 8.70 12.82
C ARG A 574 -37.14 7.33 12.17
N ILE A 575 -38.17 6.75 11.56
CA ILE A 575 -38.09 5.45 10.89
C ILE A 575 -37.79 5.64 9.40
N MET A 576 -36.64 5.11 8.99
CA MET A 576 -36.15 5.19 7.61
C MET A 576 -35.86 3.77 7.07
N PRO A 577 -36.85 3.10 6.44
CA PRO A 577 -36.73 1.69 6.03
C PRO A 577 -35.46 1.38 5.25
N SER A 578 -35.20 2.10 4.16
CA SER A 578 -34.01 1.90 3.32
C SER A 578 -32.69 2.06 4.07
N LEU A 579 -32.65 2.93 5.10
CA LEU A 579 -31.46 3.13 5.93
C LEU A 579 -31.24 1.92 6.86
N ILE A 580 -32.29 1.48 7.55
CA ILE A 580 -32.17 0.40 8.55
C ILE A 580 -32.03 -1.00 7.91
N THR A 581 -32.42 -1.18 6.65
CA THR A 581 -32.27 -2.44 5.91
C THR A 581 -31.20 -2.38 4.82
N SER A 582 -30.52 -1.23 4.65
CA SER A 582 -29.52 -1.01 3.61
C SER A 582 -30.05 -1.34 2.19
N SER A 583 -31.32 -1.01 1.93
CA SER A 583 -32.01 -1.33 0.66
C SER A 583 -31.93 -0.17 -0.34
N GLY A 584 -31.72 -0.50 -1.61
CA GLY A 584 -31.63 0.46 -2.71
C GLY A 584 -32.98 0.87 -3.30
N PRO A 585 -32.98 1.82 -4.27
CA PRO A 585 -34.17 2.15 -5.04
C PRO A 585 -34.78 0.90 -5.71
N GLY A 586 -36.09 0.71 -5.56
CA GLY A 586 -36.80 -0.41 -6.17
C GLY A 586 -36.86 -1.70 -5.34
N ASP A 587 -36.09 -1.84 -4.26
CA ASP A 587 -36.06 -3.07 -3.44
C ASP A 587 -37.31 -3.23 -2.56
N LEU A 588 -37.80 -2.12 -2.00
CA LEU A 588 -38.88 -2.09 -1.01
C LEU A 588 -40.15 -1.45 -1.58
N PHE A 589 -41.27 -2.15 -1.48
CA PHE A 589 -42.61 -1.56 -1.57
C PHE A 589 -43.06 -1.21 -0.14
N THR A 590 -43.19 0.07 0.19
CA THR A 590 -43.32 0.50 1.61
C THR A 590 -44.71 1.04 1.93
N VAL A 591 -45.29 0.58 3.04
CA VAL A 591 -46.50 1.15 3.64
C VAL A 591 -46.14 1.75 5.00
N ARG A 592 -46.43 3.04 5.18
CA ARG A 592 -46.20 3.75 6.45
C ARG A 592 -47.52 4.22 7.03
N ASN A 593 -47.88 3.70 8.20
CA ASN A 593 -49.12 4.07 8.89
C ASN A 593 -48.89 4.27 10.40
N ILE A 594 -49.89 4.74 11.13
CA ILE A 594 -49.74 5.03 12.56
C ILE A 594 -49.69 3.71 13.34
N GLY A 595 -48.53 3.38 13.93
CA GLY A 595 -48.38 2.18 14.77
C GLY A 595 -48.14 0.87 14.01
N ASN A 596 -47.71 0.94 12.74
CA ASN A 596 -47.38 -0.22 11.89
C ASN A 596 -48.47 -1.30 11.88
N LEU A 597 -49.75 -0.88 11.93
CA LEU A 597 -50.91 -1.73 12.10
C LEU A 597 -51.34 -2.38 10.78
N VAL A 598 -51.75 -3.64 10.86
CA VAL A 598 -52.36 -4.42 9.78
C VAL A 598 -53.77 -4.78 10.22
N PRO A 599 -54.81 -4.15 9.63
CA PRO A 599 -56.20 -4.50 9.89
C PRO A 599 -56.44 -5.99 9.69
N ARG A 600 -57.21 -6.61 10.57
CA ARG A 600 -57.58 -8.03 10.43
C ARG A 600 -58.67 -8.15 9.38
N ARG A 601 -58.62 -9.18 8.54
CA ARG A 601 -59.63 -9.36 7.49
C ARG A 601 -61.02 -9.59 8.13
N GLY A 602 -62.01 -8.80 7.69
CA GLY A 602 -63.39 -8.92 8.14
C GLY A 602 -63.72 -8.21 9.46
N THR A 603 -62.80 -7.44 10.05
CA THR A 603 -63.08 -6.63 11.25
C THR A 603 -63.47 -5.21 10.88
N GLU A 604 -64.50 -4.65 11.52
CA GLU A 604 -64.82 -3.23 11.42
C GLU A 604 -63.99 -2.36 12.38
N PRO A 605 -63.63 -1.11 11.98
CA PRO A 605 -63.92 -0.47 10.69
C PRO A 605 -63.04 -1.02 9.57
N HIS A 606 -63.56 -1.10 8.35
CA HIS A 606 -62.78 -1.50 7.18
C HIS A 606 -61.71 -0.43 6.84
N ASP A 607 -60.54 -0.89 6.39
CA ASP A 607 -59.48 -0.05 5.82
C ASP A 607 -59.09 -0.61 4.46
N ASP A 608 -59.43 0.10 3.40
CA ASP A 608 -59.12 -0.35 2.04
C ASP A 608 -57.66 -0.05 1.66
N SER A 609 -56.97 0.83 2.38
CA SER A 609 -55.63 1.30 2.03
C SER A 609 -54.55 0.23 2.26
N VAL A 610 -54.45 -0.32 3.47
CA VAL A 610 -53.46 -1.36 3.79
C VAL A 610 -53.82 -2.67 3.08
N VAL A 611 -55.11 -2.97 2.94
CA VAL A 611 -55.60 -4.14 2.20
C VAL A 611 -55.17 -4.07 0.75
N ALA A 612 -55.45 -2.96 0.05
CA ALA A 612 -55.05 -2.78 -1.34
C ALA A 612 -53.53 -2.88 -1.52
N ALA A 613 -52.74 -2.35 -0.58
CA ALA A 613 -51.29 -2.46 -0.63
C ALA A 613 -50.80 -3.93 -0.48
N ILE A 614 -51.40 -4.72 0.41
CA ILE A 614 -51.08 -6.15 0.58
C ILE A 614 -51.45 -6.93 -0.68
N GLU A 615 -52.65 -6.69 -1.24
CA GLU A 615 -53.12 -7.36 -2.45
C GLU A 615 -52.24 -7.01 -3.65
N TYR A 616 -51.91 -5.72 -3.84
CA TYR A 616 -51.03 -5.28 -4.91
C TYR A 616 -49.63 -5.89 -4.77
N ALA A 617 -49.05 -5.88 -3.57
CA ALA A 617 -47.74 -6.46 -3.32
C ALA A 617 -47.69 -7.97 -3.63
N THR A 618 -48.69 -8.72 -3.20
CA THR A 618 -48.68 -10.20 -3.31
C THR A 618 -49.21 -10.73 -4.63
N GLN A 619 -50.12 -10.01 -5.30
CA GLN A 619 -50.79 -10.46 -6.52
C GLN A 619 -50.31 -9.77 -7.78
N VAL A 620 -49.85 -8.51 -7.69
CA VAL A 620 -49.36 -7.75 -8.85
C VAL A 620 -47.84 -7.70 -8.88
N LEU A 621 -47.20 -7.31 -7.78
CA LEU A 621 -45.73 -7.18 -7.71
C LEU A 621 -45.03 -8.52 -7.46
N GLY A 622 -45.70 -9.46 -6.81
CA GLY A 622 -45.15 -10.79 -6.52
C GLY A 622 -43.99 -10.76 -5.52
N VAL A 623 -44.10 -9.93 -4.48
CA VAL A 623 -43.07 -9.86 -3.41
C VAL A 623 -42.87 -11.22 -2.76
N ARG A 624 -41.65 -11.49 -2.31
CA ARG A 624 -41.28 -12.76 -1.65
C ARG A 624 -41.27 -12.66 -0.13
N THR A 625 -41.27 -11.44 0.39
CA THR A 625 -41.22 -11.19 1.84
C THR A 625 -42.17 -10.05 2.22
N ILE A 626 -42.90 -10.20 3.32
CA ILE A 626 -43.61 -9.11 4.00
C ILE A 626 -42.97 -8.88 5.36
N THR A 627 -42.47 -7.67 5.58
CA THR A 627 -41.85 -7.26 6.83
C THR A 627 -42.78 -6.32 7.59
N VAL A 628 -43.02 -6.58 8.87
CA VAL A 628 -43.65 -5.63 9.80
C VAL A 628 -42.60 -5.10 10.76
N CYS A 629 -42.36 -3.79 10.73
CA CYS A 629 -41.36 -3.14 11.56
C CYS A 629 -42.00 -2.20 12.59
N GLY A 630 -41.88 -2.54 13.87
CA GLY A 630 -42.21 -1.67 15.01
C GLY A 630 -40.98 -0.88 15.49
N HIS A 631 -41.16 -0.02 16.49
CA HIS A 631 -40.04 0.76 17.05
C HIS A 631 -40.22 1.13 18.52
N SER A 632 -39.11 1.50 19.18
CA SER A 632 -39.13 1.99 20.56
C SER A 632 -39.87 3.32 20.70
N GLY A 633 -40.57 3.49 21.83
CA GLY A 633 -41.30 4.72 22.13
C GLY A 633 -42.41 5.08 21.13
N CYS A 634 -43.12 4.10 20.58
CA CYS A 634 -44.18 4.34 19.59
C CYS A 634 -45.38 5.09 20.20
N GLY A 635 -45.64 6.31 19.72
CA GLY A 635 -46.76 7.13 20.19
C GLY A 635 -48.14 6.47 20.00
N ALA A 636 -48.31 5.65 18.96
CA ALA A 636 -49.54 4.90 18.73
C ALA A 636 -49.78 3.84 19.82
N MET A 637 -48.75 3.07 20.16
CA MET A 637 -48.83 2.05 21.22
C MET A 637 -48.97 2.69 22.60
N ALA A 638 -48.33 3.84 22.83
CA ALA A 638 -48.51 4.61 24.06
C ALA A 638 -49.96 5.10 24.21
N GLY A 639 -50.57 5.57 23.11
CA GLY A 639 -51.98 5.95 23.07
C GLY A 639 -52.92 4.77 23.35
N ILE A 640 -52.60 3.56 22.88
CA ILE A 640 -53.38 2.36 23.15
C ILE A 640 -53.21 1.91 24.62
N LEU A 641 -51.98 1.87 25.12
CA LEU A 641 -51.65 1.45 26.49
C LEU A 641 -52.27 2.35 27.56
N SER A 642 -52.46 3.64 27.26
CA SER A 642 -53.09 4.61 28.17
C SER A 642 -54.63 4.63 28.14
N GLY A 643 -55.27 3.63 27.51
CA GLY A 643 -56.73 3.50 27.44
C GLY A 643 -57.36 4.19 26.22
N GLY A 644 -56.56 4.52 25.20
CA GLY A 644 -57.01 5.17 23.97
C GLY A 644 -56.88 6.70 23.98
N VAL A 645 -57.10 7.32 22.82
CA VAL A 645 -57.08 8.78 22.67
C VAL A 645 -58.26 9.40 23.43
N ARG A 646 -58.00 10.31 24.39
CA ARG A 646 -59.02 10.99 25.21
C ARG A 646 -60.19 11.47 24.35
N ALA A 647 -61.41 11.08 24.72
CA ALA A 647 -62.62 11.27 23.95
C ALA A 647 -62.92 12.77 23.71
N GLY A 648 -62.84 13.22 22.45
CA GLY A 648 -63.32 14.54 22.03
C GLY A 648 -62.79 15.04 20.67
N SER A 649 -61.50 14.89 20.37
CA SER A 649 -60.84 15.70 19.32
C SER A 649 -60.34 14.97 18.07
N MET A 650 -60.29 13.63 18.03
CA MET A 650 -59.65 12.88 16.91
C MET A 650 -60.37 11.58 16.53
N PRO A 651 -61.55 11.64 15.88
CA PRO A 651 -62.36 10.45 15.58
C PRO A 651 -61.69 9.47 14.59
N GLY A 652 -60.94 9.97 13.60
CA GLY A 652 -60.23 9.14 12.62
C GLY A 652 -59.11 8.30 13.26
N LEU A 653 -58.24 8.95 14.03
CA LEU A 653 -57.15 8.27 14.75
C LEU A 653 -57.69 7.24 15.75
N ARG A 654 -58.77 7.57 16.48
CA ARG A 654 -59.40 6.63 17.40
C ARG A 654 -59.93 5.39 16.68
N ARG A 655 -60.58 5.53 15.53
CA ARG A 655 -61.04 4.40 14.71
C ARG A 655 -59.87 3.54 14.25
N TRP A 656 -58.81 4.17 13.75
CA TRP A 656 -57.61 3.49 13.29
C TRP A 656 -56.91 2.68 14.39
N LEU A 657 -56.72 3.25 15.58
CA LEU A 657 -56.02 2.57 16.68
C LEU A 657 -56.78 1.36 17.23
N ARG A 658 -58.08 1.17 16.92
CA ARG A 658 -58.82 -0.04 17.28
C ARG A 658 -58.20 -1.30 16.69
N HIS A 659 -57.49 -1.20 15.55
CA HIS A 659 -56.77 -2.34 14.98
C HIS A 659 -55.63 -2.85 15.88
N GLY A 660 -55.15 -2.03 16.82
CA GLY A 660 -54.17 -2.42 17.83
C GLY A 660 -54.75 -3.01 19.12
N ASN A 661 -56.09 -3.10 19.26
CA ASN A 661 -56.72 -3.65 20.48
C ASN A 661 -56.36 -5.13 20.70
N HIS A 662 -56.17 -5.90 19.63
CA HIS A 662 -55.69 -7.29 19.74
C HIS A 662 -54.26 -7.37 20.28
N SER A 663 -53.40 -6.41 19.91
CA SER A 663 -52.04 -6.31 20.46
C SER A 663 -52.08 -6.00 21.95
N LEU A 664 -52.98 -5.11 22.38
CA LEU A 664 -53.17 -4.78 23.79
C LEU A 664 -53.73 -5.95 24.60
N ALA A 665 -54.77 -6.63 24.09
CA ALA A 665 -55.34 -7.81 24.74
C ALA A 665 -54.28 -8.89 24.96
N ARG A 666 -53.46 -9.17 23.93
CA ARG A 666 -52.35 -10.13 24.03
C ARG A 666 -51.27 -9.69 25.02
N PHE A 667 -50.95 -8.41 25.05
CA PHE A 667 -49.99 -7.86 26.01
C PHE A 667 -50.48 -8.09 27.45
N ILE A 668 -51.75 -7.78 27.73
CA ILE A 668 -52.38 -8.00 29.06
C ILE A 668 -52.38 -9.49 29.42
N GLU A 669 -52.69 -10.37 28.47
CA GLU A 669 -52.65 -11.82 28.69
C GLU A 669 -51.24 -12.36 29.01
N THR A 670 -50.19 -11.75 28.44
CA THR A 670 -48.81 -12.25 28.56
C THR A 670 -48.08 -11.67 29.79
N GLU A 671 -48.25 -10.38 30.08
CA GLU A 671 -47.51 -9.65 31.12
C GLU A 671 -48.35 -9.37 32.39
N GLY A 672 -49.67 -9.62 32.34
CA GLY A 672 -50.62 -9.23 33.39
C GLY A 672 -50.86 -7.71 33.44
N ASP A 673 -51.59 -7.24 34.46
CA ASP A 673 -52.03 -5.83 34.58
C ASP A 673 -50.94 -4.89 35.17
N ARG A 674 -49.66 -5.30 35.15
CA ARG A 674 -48.56 -4.57 35.79
C ARG A 674 -47.83 -3.65 34.80
N LEU A 675 -48.07 -2.34 34.89
CA LEU A 675 -47.27 -1.33 34.18
C LEU A 675 -45.87 -1.17 34.81
N HIS A 676 -44.89 -1.94 34.35
CA HIS A 676 -43.48 -1.76 34.70
C HIS A 676 -42.75 -0.80 33.73
N SER A 677 -41.59 -0.28 34.13
CA SER A 677 -40.69 0.48 33.25
C SER A 677 -40.31 -0.39 32.04
N GLY A 678 -40.80 -0.04 30.84
CA GLY A 678 -40.59 -0.82 29.61
C GLY A 678 -41.85 -1.48 29.03
N ALA A 679 -43.02 -1.36 29.68
CA ALA A 679 -44.29 -1.92 29.19
C ALA A 679 -44.62 -1.49 27.75
N LEU A 680 -44.30 -0.24 27.39
CA LEU A 680 -44.51 0.29 26.04
C LEU A 680 -43.67 -0.45 24.99
N ASP A 681 -42.39 -0.73 25.27
CA ASP A 681 -41.51 -1.40 24.31
C ASP A 681 -41.85 -2.88 24.15
N VAL A 682 -42.32 -3.53 25.23
CA VAL A 682 -42.89 -4.88 25.16
C VAL A 682 -44.16 -4.88 24.30
N LEU A 683 -45.10 -3.96 24.54
CA LEU A 683 -46.30 -3.81 23.72
C LEU A 683 -45.96 -3.55 22.24
N CYS A 684 -44.94 -2.74 21.94
CA CYS A 684 -44.48 -2.52 20.57
C CYS A 684 -44.00 -3.81 19.89
N ARG A 685 -43.27 -4.69 20.60
CA ARG A 685 -42.84 -6.00 20.07
C ARG A 685 -44.01 -6.97 19.91
N VAL A 686 -44.90 -7.04 20.90
CA VAL A 686 -46.14 -7.83 20.83
C VAL A 686 -47.00 -7.37 19.65
N ASN A 687 -47.07 -6.07 19.40
CA ASN A 687 -47.78 -5.50 18.27
C ASN A 687 -47.24 -6.01 16.93
N VAL A 688 -45.92 -6.04 16.75
CA VAL A 688 -45.30 -6.61 15.53
C VAL A 688 -45.73 -8.05 15.33
N GLN A 689 -45.67 -8.87 16.38
CA GLN A 689 -46.10 -10.27 16.30
C GLN A 689 -47.59 -10.41 15.95
N GLN A 690 -48.45 -9.62 16.58
CA GLN A 690 -49.88 -9.62 16.30
C GLN A 690 -50.18 -9.21 14.85
N GLN A 691 -49.44 -8.25 14.30
CA GLN A 691 -49.62 -7.82 12.90
C GLN A 691 -49.18 -8.89 11.90
N LEU A 692 -48.13 -9.67 12.21
CA LEU A 692 -47.75 -10.82 11.38
C LEU A 692 -48.85 -11.89 11.36
N GLU A 693 -49.56 -12.09 12.47
CA GLU A 693 -50.73 -12.98 12.49
C GLU A 693 -51.91 -12.39 11.71
N ASN A 694 -52.15 -11.08 11.82
CA ASN A 694 -53.21 -10.41 11.05
C ASN A 694 -52.99 -10.59 9.55
N LEU A 695 -51.73 -10.55 9.08
CA LEU A 695 -51.38 -10.85 7.69
C LEU A 695 -51.83 -12.26 7.24
N ARG A 696 -51.79 -13.26 8.13
CA ARG A 696 -52.29 -14.61 7.83
C ARG A 696 -53.81 -14.71 7.72
N THR A 697 -54.56 -13.68 8.08
CA THR A 697 -56.03 -13.67 7.85
C THR A 697 -56.40 -13.37 6.40
N TYR A 698 -55.44 -12.89 5.60
CA TYR A 698 -55.60 -12.70 4.17
C TYR A 698 -55.31 -14.01 3.44
N ARG A 699 -56.33 -14.55 2.76
CA ARG A 699 -56.28 -15.88 2.12
C ARG A 699 -55.04 -16.07 1.26
N LYS A 700 -54.71 -15.09 0.41
CA LYS A 700 -53.58 -15.22 -0.52
C LYS A 700 -52.22 -15.22 0.17
N VAL A 701 -52.08 -14.42 1.24
CA VAL A 701 -50.88 -14.38 2.07
C VAL A 701 -50.70 -15.73 2.76
N ASP A 702 -51.74 -16.27 3.41
CA ASP A 702 -51.67 -17.57 4.09
C ASP A 702 -51.37 -18.72 3.12
N GLU A 703 -52.01 -18.75 1.95
CA GLU A 703 -51.71 -19.72 0.87
C GLU A 703 -50.23 -19.66 0.46
N GLN A 704 -49.68 -18.47 0.22
CA GLN A 704 -48.29 -18.30 -0.23
C GLN A 704 -47.27 -18.63 0.88
N VAL A 705 -47.57 -18.29 2.14
CA VAL A 705 -46.73 -18.62 3.29
C VAL A 705 -46.70 -20.14 3.50
N ARG A 706 -47.85 -20.81 3.47
CA ARG A 706 -47.91 -22.29 3.57
C ARG A 706 -47.20 -23.00 2.42
N ALA A 707 -47.21 -22.41 1.23
CA ALA A 707 -46.49 -22.91 0.06
C ALA A 707 -44.98 -22.58 0.06
N GLY A 708 -44.46 -21.88 1.07
CA GLY A 708 -43.06 -21.44 1.13
C GLY A 708 -42.67 -20.39 0.09
N LYS A 709 -43.65 -19.74 -0.54
CA LYS A 709 -43.44 -18.72 -1.58
C LYS A 709 -43.37 -17.29 -1.04
N LEU A 710 -43.80 -17.09 0.21
CA LEU A 710 -43.84 -15.80 0.89
C LEU A 710 -43.34 -15.97 2.33
N GLU A 711 -42.37 -15.15 2.75
CA GLU A 711 -41.84 -15.11 4.11
C GLU A 711 -42.42 -13.92 4.88
N LEU A 712 -42.76 -14.10 6.17
CA LEU A 712 -43.20 -13.02 7.06
C LEU A 712 -42.12 -12.72 8.09
N VAL A 713 -41.62 -11.49 8.12
CA VAL A 713 -40.51 -11.07 8.99
C VAL A 713 -40.95 -9.98 9.95
N GLY A 714 -40.73 -10.19 11.26
CA GLY A 714 -40.93 -9.16 12.28
C GLY A 714 -39.64 -8.42 12.57
N LEU A 715 -39.68 -7.08 12.55
CA LEU A 715 -38.57 -6.23 12.96
C LEU A 715 -39.00 -5.28 14.08
N TYR A 716 -38.05 -4.93 14.94
CA TYR A 716 -38.19 -3.90 15.95
C TYR A 716 -36.96 -2.99 15.93
N PHE A 717 -37.15 -1.71 15.64
CA PHE A 717 -36.08 -0.72 15.62
C PHE A 717 -36.01 0.04 16.96
N ASP A 718 -34.93 -0.15 17.70
CA ASP A 718 -34.64 0.71 18.84
C ASP A 718 -33.99 2.01 18.37
N ILE A 719 -34.75 3.09 18.46
CA ILE A 719 -34.35 4.43 18.03
C ILE A 719 -33.17 4.94 18.84
N ALA A 720 -33.10 4.67 20.16
CA ALA A 720 -32.08 5.24 21.03
C ALA A 720 -30.69 4.67 20.73
N SER A 721 -30.61 3.36 20.43
CA SER A 721 -29.35 2.69 20.11
C SER A 721 -29.11 2.53 18.60
N ALA A 722 -30.05 2.96 17.76
CA ALA A 722 -30.07 2.70 16.31
C ALA A 722 -29.89 1.20 15.94
N ARG A 723 -30.45 0.28 16.75
CA ARG A 723 -30.34 -1.18 16.53
C ARG A 723 -31.65 -1.76 15.99
N VAL A 724 -31.56 -2.67 15.03
CA VAL A 724 -32.70 -3.44 14.50
C VAL A 724 -32.67 -4.85 15.10
N HIS A 725 -33.79 -5.29 15.64
CA HIS A 725 -33.95 -6.62 16.23
C HIS A 725 -34.98 -7.43 15.44
N LEU A 726 -34.69 -8.72 15.21
CA LEU A 726 -35.68 -9.68 14.70
C LEU A 726 -36.69 -10.01 15.79
N VAL A 727 -37.97 -9.93 15.45
CA VAL A 727 -39.07 -10.33 16.33
C VAL A 727 -39.54 -11.71 15.89
N PRO A 728 -39.40 -12.75 16.72
CA PRO A 728 -39.73 -14.11 16.34
C PRO A 728 -41.24 -14.29 16.13
N PRO A 729 -41.67 -15.15 15.18
CA PRO A 729 -43.07 -15.51 15.02
C PRO A 729 -43.57 -16.35 16.20
N LEU A 730 -44.86 -16.27 16.49
CA LEU A 730 -45.47 -16.91 17.67
C LEU A 730 -45.59 -18.44 17.56
N SER A 731 -45.54 -19.00 16.34
CA SER A 731 -45.65 -20.44 16.09
C SER A 731 -44.32 -21.07 15.69
N SER A 732 -43.34 -21.14 16.59
CA SER A 732 -42.24 -22.09 16.45
C SER A 732 -41.52 -22.37 17.78
N ARG A 733 -41.80 -23.54 18.36
CA ARG A 733 -40.85 -24.26 19.23
C ARG A 733 -39.70 -24.89 18.43
N SER A 734 -39.32 -24.35 17.28
CA SER A 734 -38.21 -24.86 16.46
C SER A 734 -36.97 -24.00 16.60
N ARG A 735 -35.82 -24.69 16.69
CA ARG A 735 -34.45 -24.25 16.98
C ARG A 735 -34.06 -22.86 16.43
N PRO A 736 -33.18 -22.12 17.13
CA PRO A 736 -32.60 -20.89 16.61
C PRO A 736 -31.83 -21.21 15.30
N SER A 737 -32.19 -20.53 14.22
CA SER A 737 -31.36 -20.43 13.01
C SER A 737 -30.09 -19.63 13.34
N PRO A 738 -28.90 -20.04 12.87
CA PRO A 738 -27.64 -19.35 13.14
C PRO A 738 -27.47 -18.15 12.21
N THR A 739 -28.33 -17.15 12.34
CA THR A 739 -28.15 -15.83 11.72
C THR A 739 -28.49 -14.72 12.71
N ALA A 740 -28.20 -14.94 14.00
CA ALA A 740 -28.06 -13.86 14.94
C ALA A 740 -26.87 -12.99 14.50
N PHE A 741 -27.15 -11.77 14.04
CA PHE A 741 -26.12 -10.73 13.94
C PHE A 741 -25.62 -10.41 15.36
N SER A 742 -24.67 -11.20 15.83
CA SER A 742 -23.84 -10.87 16.98
C SER A 742 -22.76 -9.91 16.51
N VAL A 743 -23.02 -8.60 16.61
CA VAL A 743 -21.94 -7.60 16.55
C VAL A 743 -21.33 -7.53 17.94
N ALA A 744 -20.05 -7.84 18.04
CA ALA A 744 -19.27 -7.73 19.26
C ALA A 744 -19.31 -6.28 19.79
N ASP A 745 -19.70 -6.10 21.05
CA ASP A 745 -19.57 -4.83 21.75
C ASP A 745 -18.07 -4.50 21.91
N GLY A 746 -17.53 -3.71 20.98
CA GLY A 746 -16.27 -3.01 21.14
C GLY A 746 -16.44 -1.83 22.08
N GLY A 747 -16.55 -2.11 23.38
CA GLY A 747 -16.50 -1.09 24.42
C GLY A 747 -15.11 -0.49 24.49
N ALA A 748 -14.93 0.70 23.91
CA ALA A 748 -13.82 1.57 24.22
C ALA A 748 -13.99 2.05 25.67
N THR A 749 -13.27 1.43 26.59
CA THR A 749 -13.04 1.97 27.92
C THR A 749 -12.26 3.28 27.77
N ALA A 750 -12.88 4.39 28.16
CA ALA A 750 -12.16 5.62 28.43
C ALA A 750 -11.23 5.39 29.63
N SER A 751 -9.93 5.46 29.36
CA SER A 751 -8.85 5.73 30.32
C SER A 751 -7.80 6.57 29.62
#